data_AF-A0A6C2UKQ6-F1
#
_entry.id   AF-A0A6C2UKQ6-F1
#
_cell.length_a   1.000
_cell.length_b   1.000
_cell.length_c   1.000
_cell.angle_alpha   90.00
_cell.angle_beta   90.00
_cell.angle_gamma   90.00
#
_symmetry.space_group_name_H-M   'P 1'
#
loop_
_entity.id
_entity.type
_entity.pdbx_description
1 polymer ?
#
loop_
_entity_poly.entity_id
_entity_poly.type
_entity_poly.pdbx_seq_one_letter_code
_entity_poly.pdbx_strand_id
1 'polypeptide(L)'
;MKVRIICLLMIAVSSFGEPRVVPVPWDWTDPSIPHPVYPGRKARIKAIARDCASTVYYRVDVDGDYVWDTDWLTGNRYNIEHLHFYPSSPGQTGYTRYTAIIECKETPTSESFYGSYPVMMCHDVSTVENTHEATLHQLAVMRALAVDEALWYLHKNLVRTDEGVATISGYINAPAPLVRLACSALCTMAMQSNHHMAAFPPGTYNDFSQSVPEGFLSLNDWRYENDPYAEDLLRLHNYLLSNIKHIDIPVDDEANDGTLPISGTDDGKGFYTESYDTEYNRRSLVVHALAGSGLTGVRCQVANTNVNGRLMEFVVQQMVDFGIAAQIDGNSPTNAIGGWGASPYMGTGTSAAQANAYISGGWYVALLAAERQMGSAGVYVNQRLKERIPNMLWHNQHSNGGSRYNNAGTTYPDAMFEPVGYALLACRWLGWDQWSTNDTAVAEYPYLVITRGESRQCYDRYLQYAQSNWTNSSAGTAMLDPGKALWKSGDFDQSISSGANLWSMSLYGMSLALAYADGSSSIRFPGTHDWFREFLVGLAKQQAGTAIDPLGYYDEAGTSFISNGPGRFGATALAVLAMTCPDYEAHLESLIPTNLNIVASNHSIQVFWDMLDGVETYQVESTTNLLVAFQSEPSGQSIETGRWEGTSTNKQQFYQINVQPFPWGSE
;
A
#
# COMPACT_ATOMS: atom_id res chain seq x y z
N MET A 1 -37.54 56.99 20.33
CA MET A 1 -36.48 55.98 20.49
C MET A 1 -36.41 55.19 19.18
N LYS A 2 -35.41 55.43 18.32
CA LYS A 2 -35.28 54.75 17.02
C LYS A 2 -34.32 53.57 17.18
N VAL A 3 -34.85 52.35 17.11
CA VAL A 3 -34.04 51.13 17.11
C VAL A 3 -33.49 50.93 15.71
N ARG A 4 -32.16 50.97 15.56
CA ARG A 4 -31.45 50.55 14.34
C ARG A 4 -31.20 49.06 14.47
N ILE A 5 -31.87 48.26 13.65
CA ILE A 5 -31.53 46.85 13.44
C ILE A 5 -30.34 46.85 12.47
N ILE A 6 -29.16 46.49 12.97
CA ILE A 6 -27.99 46.19 12.15
C ILE A 6 -28.13 44.73 11.76
N CYS A 7 -28.53 44.46 10.52
CA CYS A 7 -28.35 43.15 9.91
C CYS A 7 -26.85 42.96 9.66
N LEU A 8 -26.17 42.24 10.56
CA LEU A 8 -24.88 41.64 10.26
C LEU A 8 -25.12 40.53 9.23
N LEU A 9 -24.85 40.85 7.97
CA LEU A 9 -24.67 39.85 6.93
C LEU A 9 -23.31 39.19 7.19
N MET A 10 -23.27 38.08 7.94
CA MET A 10 -22.09 37.23 7.99
C MET A 10 -21.98 36.54 6.62
N ILE A 11 -21.22 37.15 5.72
CA ILE A 11 -20.66 36.41 4.58
C ILE A 11 -19.55 35.57 5.18
N ALA A 12 -19.75 34.25 5.24
CA ALA A 12 -18.65 33.32 5.47
C ALA A 12 -17.70 33.46 4.28
N VAL A 13 -16.69 34.31 4.43
CA VAL A 13 -15.52 34.29 3.55
C VAL A 13 -14.74 33.07 4.00
N SER A 14 -14.92 31.94 3.31
CA SER A 14 -13.90 30.89 3.34
C SER A 14 -12.64 31.55 2.79
N SER A 15 -11.69 31.89 3.65
CA SER A 15 -10.38 32.33 3.21
C SER A 15 -9.71 31.11 2.59
N PHE A 16 -9.90 30.91 1.30
CA PHE A 16 -9.01 30.06 0.53
C PHE A 16 -7.59 30.60 0.72
N GLY A 17 -6.61 29.70 0.84
CA GLY A 17 -5.20 30.08 0.85
C GLY A 17 -4.81 30.86 -0.42
N GLU A 18 -3.56 31.29 -0.50
CA GLU A 18 -3.07 31.83 -1.77
C GLU A 18 -2.99 30.72 -2.82
N PRO A 19 -3.46 30.94 -4.07
CA PRO A 19 -3.36 29.97 -5.15
C PRO A 19 -1.93 29.45 -5.33
N ARG A 20 -1.77 28.13 -5.42
CA ARG A 20 -0.45 27.49 -5.57
C ARG A 20 -0.51 26.23 -6.42
N VAL A 21 0.63 25.90 -7.04
CA VAL A 21 0.83 24.61 -7.70
C VAL A 21 1.47 23.68 -6.69
N VAL A 22 0.90 22.50 -6.52
CA VAL A 22 1.47 21.42 -5.70
C VAL A 22 1.86 20.28 -6.66
N PRO A 23 3.13 20.20 -7.06
CA PRO A 23 3.67 19.06 -7.80
C PRO A 23 3.48 17.77 -7.02
N VAL A 24 3.26 16.64 -7.71
CA VAL A 24 3.27 15.32 -7.05
C VAL A 24 4.71 15.01 -6.65
N PRO A 25 5.03 14.84 -5.35
CA PRO A 25 6.38 14.48 -4.93
C PRO A 25 6.64 13.00 -5.20
N TRP A 26 7.89 12.63 -5.41
CA TRP A 26 8.29 11.21 -5.44
C TRP A 26 8.18 10.59 -4.04
N ASP A 27 8.70 11.31 -3.06
CA ASP A 27 8.56 11.03 -1.65
C ASP A 27 7.91 12.25 -0.99
N TRP A 28 6.76 12.05 -0.35
CA TRP A 28 6.07 13.14 0.31
C TRP A 28 6.91 13.76 1.41
N THR A 29 7.84 13.03 2.06
CA THR A 29 8.75 13.52 3.14
C THR A 29 9.91 14.36 2.63
N ASP A 30 10.28 14.23 1.35
CA ASP A 30 11.26 15.07 0.67
C ASP A 30 10.84 15.33 -0.78
N PRO A 31 10.09 16.42 -1.03
CA PRO A 31 9.66 16.81 -2.37
C PRO A 31 10.82 17.14 -3.34
N SER A 32 12.06 17.23 -2.85
CA SER A 32 13.23 17.47 -3.71
C SER A 32 13.75 16.21 -4.40
N ILE A 33 13.33 15.03 -3.95
CA ILE A 33 13.73 13.76 -4.57
C ILE A 33 13.14 13.68 -5.98
N PRO A 34 13.97 13.50 -7.02
CA PRO A 34 13.52 13.50 -8.40
C PRO A 34 12.80 12.21 -8.77
N HIS A 35 11.77 12.36 -9.61
CA HIS A 35 11.07 11.22 -10.21
C HIS A 35 11.96 10.50 -11.22
N PRO A 36 12.20 9.18 -11.07
CA PRO A 36 13.06 8.44 -11.97
C PRO A 36 12.34 8.14 -13.29
N VAL A 37 13.02 8.39 -14.41
CA VAL A 37 12.56 8.11 -15.77
C VAL A 37 13.69 7.47 -16.57
N TYR A 38 13.38 6.81 -17.69
CA TYR A 38 14.37 6.04 -18.44
C TYR A 38 14.23 6.16 -19.97
N PRO A 39 15.28 5.84 -20.75
CA PRO A 39 15.29 5.95 -22.21
C PRO A 39 14.10 5.26 -22.88
N GLY A 40 13.48 5.98 -23.84
CA GLY A 40 12.34 5.46 -24.58
C GLY A 40 11.00 5.54 -23.84
N ARG A 41 10.95 6.10 -22.63
CA ARG A 41 9.70 6.43 -21.93
C ARG A 41 9.45 7.91 -21.81
N LYS A 42 8.15 8.24 -21.87
CA LYS A 42 7.68 9.59 -21.54
C LYS A 42 7.63 9.72 -20.03
N ALA A 43 8.26 10.75 -19.52
CA ALA A 43 8.00 11.24 -18.17
C ALA A 43 6.63 11.91 -18.15
N ARG A 44 5.87 11.69 -17.08
CA ARG A 44 4.67 12.48 -16.80
C ARG A 44 4.96 13.45 -15.66
N ILE A 45 4.96 14.73 -16.01
CA ILE A 45 5.01 15.82 -15.05
C ILE A 45 3.59 15.99 -14.50
N LYS A 46 3.42 16.00 -13.18
CA LYS A 46 2.11 15.93 -12.51
C LYS A 46 2.00 16.95 -11.39
N ALA A 47 0.85 17.61 -11.31
CA ALA A 47 0.54 18.53 -10.23
C ALA A 47 -0.96 18.70 -10.03
N ILE A 48 -1.30 19.36 -8.92
CA ILE A 48 -2.60 20.00 -8.73
C ILE A 48 -2.39 21.50 -8.51
N ALA A 49 -3.43 22.29 -8.77
CA ALA A 49 -3.56 23.66 -8.32
C ALA A 49 -4.53 23.68 -7.13
N ARG A 50 -4.13 24.37 -6.07
CA ARG A 50 -4.88 24.43 -4.81
C ARG A 50 -5.34 25.84 -4.53
N ASP A 51 -6.38 25.96 -3.70
CA ASP A 51 -6.90 27.23 -3.19
C ASP A 51 -7.27 28.20 -4.33
N CYS A 52 -7.78 27.64 -5.43
CA CYS A 52 -8.06 28.35 -6.67
C CYS A 52 -9.31 27.82 -7.37
N ALA A 53 -9.69 28.50 -8.45
CA ALA A 53 -10.79 28.11 -9.33
C ALA A 53 -10.69 26.62 -9.77
N SER A 54 -11.85 25.99 -9.97
CA SER A 54 -11.94 24.58 -10.40
C SER A 54 -11.27 24.29 -11.75
N THR A 55 -11.20 25.32 -12.59
CA THR A 55 -10.54 25.30 -13.89
C THR A 55 -9.36 26.24 -13.85
N VAL A 56 -8.21 25.77 -14.30
CA VAL A 56 -6.96 26.53 -14.33
C VAL A 56 -6.35 26.50 -15.72
N TYR A 57 -5.59 27.53 -16.05
CA TYR A 57 -4.72 27.58 -17.21
C TYR A 57 -3.32 27.20 -16.78
N TYR A 58 -2.65 26.33 -17.51
CA TYR A 58 -1.30 25.91 -17.15
C TYR A 58 -0.41 25.73 -18.37
N ARG A 59 0.90 25.84 -18.14
CA ARG A 59 1.94 25.47 -19.09
C ARG A 59 3.15 24.94 -18.33
N VAL A 60 3.99 24.22 -19.04
CA VAL A 60 5.14 23.49 -18.51
C VAL A 60 6.37 23.83 -19.33
N ASP A 61 7.45 24.12 -18.60
CA ASP A 61 8.84 24.17 -19.03
C ASP A 61 9.48 22.90 -18.45
N VAL A 62 9.92 21.97 -19.29
CA VAL A 62 10.28 20.61 -18.88
C VAL A 62 11.71 20.47 -18.39
N ASP A 63 12.59 21.42 -18.73
CA ASP A 63 14.01 21.41 -18.38
C ASP A 63 14.42 22.58 -17.46
N GLY A 64 13.53 23.55 -17.25
CA GLY A 64 13.70 24.66 -16.32
C GLY A 64 14.53 25.81 -16.90
N ASP A 65 14.62 25.91 -18.24
CA ASP A 65 15.40 26.93 -18.93
C ASP A 65 14.65 28.27 -19.11
N TYR A 66 13.42 28.37 -18.60
CA TYR A 66 12.47 29.48 -18.73
C TYR A 66 11.92 29.68 -20.16
N VAL A 67 12.03 28.67 -21.01
CA VAL A 67 11.38 28.57 -22.32
C VAL A 67 10.26 27.53 -22.23
N TRP A 68 9.03 27.97 -22.48
CA TRP A 68 7.86 27.10 -22.35
C TRP A 68 7.78 26.10 -23.50
N ASP A 69 7.83 24.80 -23.19
CA ASP A 69 7.63 23.70 -24.15
C ASP A 69 6.17 23.52 -24.58
N THR A 70 5.26 24.20 -23.88
CA THR A 70 3.82 24.11 -24.11
C THR A 70 3.19 25.49 -24.19
N ASP A 71 2.20 25.62 -25.07
CA ASP A 71 1.24 26.72 -25.02
C ASP A 71 0.36 26.60 -23.76
N TRP A 72 -0.38 27.66 -23.44
CA TRP A 72 -1.36 27.62 -22.36
C TRP A 72 -2.43 26.54 -22.62
N LEU A 73 -2.44 25.54 -21.76
CA LEU A 73 -3.43 24.48 -21.68
C LEU A 73 -4.52 24.87 -20.66
N THR A 74 -5.63 24.14 -20.67
CA THR A 74 -6.69 24.28 -19.67
C THR A 74 -6.88 22.94 -18.98
N GLY A 75 -6.91 22.95 -17.65
CA GLY A 75 -7.03 21.76 -16.82
C GLY A 75 -8.10 21.88 -15.74
N ASN A 76 -8.50 20.74 -15.21
CA ASN A 76 -9.12 20.70 -13.88
C ASN A 76 -8.00 20.97 -12.87
N ARG A 77 -8.26 21.75 -11.82
CA ARG A 77 -7.26 22.05 -10.79
C ARG A 77 -6.67 20.80 -10.13
N TYR A 78 -7.40 19.68 -10.08
CA TYR A 78 -6.88 18.40 -9.58
C TYR A 78 -6.10 17.61 -10.63
N ASN A 79 -6.07 18.01 -11.89
CA ASN A 79 -5.46 17.22 -12.96
C ASN A 79 -4.60 18.13 -13.86
N ILE A 80 -3.39 18.45 -13.42
CA ILE A 80 -2.37 19.10 -14.25
C ILE A 80 -1.35 18.04 -14.65
N GLU A 81 -1.22 17.79 -15.95
CA GLU A 81 -0.23 16.84 -16.46
C GLU A 81 0.37 17.26 -17.79
N HIS A 82 1.63 16.88 -18.02
CA HIS A 82 2.32 16.97 -19.30
C HIS A 82 3.20 15.74 -19.53
N LEU A 83 3.30 15.27 -20.77
CA LEU A 83 4.11 14.10 -21.14
C LEU A 83 5.30 14.53 -22.00
N HIS A 84 6.52 14.20 -21.57
CA HIS A 84 7.75 14.62 -22.23
C HIS A 84 8.76 13.46 -22.40
N PHE A 85 9.52 13.45 -23.50
CA PHE A 85 10.65 12.53 -23.69
C PHE A 85 11.97 13.24 -23.37
N TYR A 86 12.55 12.92 -22.23
CA TYR A 86 13.87 13.45 -21.90
C TYR A 86 14.94 12.88 -22.83
N PRO A 87 15.90 13.72 -23.28
CA PRO A 87 16.92 13.27 -24.20
C PRO A 87 17.83 12.23 -23.54
N SER A 88 18.17 11.20 -24.30
CA SER A 88 19.19 10.22 -23.94
C SER A 88 19.89 9.72 -25.19
N SER A 89 21.22 9.66 -25.14
CA SER A 89 22.02 9.09 -26.21
C SER A 89 22.27 7.59 -25.98
N PRO A 90 22.29 6.75 -27.04
CA PRO A 90 22.71 5.36 -26.90
C PRO A 90 24.10 5.25 -26.27
N GLY A 91 24.24 4.42 -25.24
CA GLY A 91 25.51 4.20 -24.53
C GLY A 91 25.86 5.26 -23.47
N GLN A 92 25.00 6.25 -23.24
CA GLN A 92 25.11 7.13 -22.08
C GLN A 92 24.87 6.33 -20.79
N THR A 93 25.66 6.59 -19.75
CA THR A 93 25.54 5.92 -18.43
C THR A 93 25.33 6.96 -17.34
N GLY A 94 24.86 6.51 -16.17
CA GLY A 94 24.57 7.39 -15.04
C GLY A 94 23.22 8.09 -15.17
N TYR A 95 23.10 9.26 -14.54
CA TYR A 95 21.85 10.01 -14.49
C TYR A 95 22.02 11.50 -14.88
N THR A 96 20.95 12.07 -15.44
CA THR A 96 20.83 13.52 -15.63
C THR A 96 19.62 14.02 -14.84
N ARG A 97 19.78 15.11 -14.09
CA ARG A 97 18.69 15.76 -13.36
C ARG A 97 18.11 16.92 -14.16
N TYR A 98 16.80 17.01 -14.19
CA TYR A 98 16.02 18.11 -14.74
C TYR A 98 15.09 18.65 -13.66
N THR A 99 14.67 19.90 -13.78
CA THR A 99 13.64 20.48 -12.91
C THR A 99 12.60 21.13 -13.79
N ALA A 100 11.48 20.46 -14.00
CA ALA A 100 10.39 21.04 -14.75
C ALA A 100 9.71 22.13 -13.90
N ILE A 101 9.33 23.23 -14.54
CA ILE A 101 8.59 24.33 -13.96
C ILE A 101 7.16 24.28 -14.51
N ILE A 102 6.19 24.20 -13.60
CA ILE A 102 4.76 24.26 -13.92
C ILE A 102 4.27 25.64 -13.55
N GLU A 103 3.74 26.38 -14.53
CA GLU A 103 3.09 27.67 -14.29
C GLU A 103 1.59 27.50 -14.42
N CYS A 104 0.84 28.06 -13.47
CA CYS A 104 -0.61 28.07 -13.46
C CYS A 104 -1.19 29.47 -13.29
N LYS A 105 -2.42 29.64 -13.77
CA LYS A 105 -3.26 30.82 -13.62
C LYS A 105 -4.72 30.42 -13.43
N GLU A 106 -5.46 31.17 -12.63
CA GLU A 106 -6.91 30.98 -12.48
C GLU A 106 -7.68 31.45 -13.71
N THR A 107 -7.22 32.54 -14.32
CA THR A 107 -7.78 33.10 -15.56
C THR A 107 -6.66 33.56 -16.47
N PRO A 108 -6.90 33.78 -17.79
CA PRO A 108 -5.83 34.19 -18.70
C PRO A 108 -5.14 35.51 -18.30
N THR A 109 -5.79 36.32 -17.47
CA THR A 109 -5.32 37.63 -16.98
C THR A 109 -4.91 37.62 -15.51
N SER A 110 -5.06 36.52 -14.77
CA SER A 110 -4.63 36.48 -13.36
C SER A 110 -3.11 36.43 -13.25
N GLU A 111 -2.62 36.70 -12.05
CA GLU A 111 -1.24 36.43 -11.69
C GLU A 111 -0.92 34.94 -11.79
N SER A 112 0.35 34.66 -12.05
CA SER A 112 0.87 33.31 -12.18
C SER A 112 1.36 32.79 -10.84
N PHE A 113 1.21 31.50 -10.63
CA PHE A 113 1.81 30.77 -9.53
C PHE A 113 2.50 29.50 -10.06
N TYR A 114 3.53 29.04 -9.35
CA TYR A 114 4.51 28.10 -9.90
C TYR A 114 4.72 26.90 -8.98
N GLY A 115 5.16 25.79 -9.56
CA GLY A 115 5.63 24.60 -8.86
C GLY A 115 6.79 23.94 -9.61
N SER A 116 7.69 23.30 -8.87
CA SER A 116 8.88 22.63 -9.43
C SER A 116 8.73 21.11 -9.32
N TYR A 117 8.93 20.40 -10.42
CA TYR A 117 8.83 18.95 -10.51
C TYR A 117 10.21 18.36 -10.87
N PRO A 118 10.97 17.84 -9.89
CA PRO A 118 12.30 17.29 -10.14
C PRO A 118 12.21 15.95 -10.88
N VAL A 119 13.05 15.76 -11.89
CA VAL A 119 13.09 14.55 -12.73
C VAL A 119 14.52 14.03 -12.85
N MET A 120 14.70 12.71 -12.78
CA MET A 120 15.99 12.04 -12.93
C MET A 120 15.93 11.05 -14.10
N MET A 121 16.64 11.37 -15.17
CA MET A 121 16.81 10.47 -16.32
C MET A 121 17.92 9.46 -16.04
N CYS A 122 17.57 8.20 -15.84
CA CYS A 122 18.48 7.07 -15.62
C CYS A 122 18.89 6.47 -16.98
N HIS A 123 20.06 6.86 -17.51
CA HIS A 123 20.49 6.53 -18.87
C HIS A 123 20.85 5.06 -19.06
N ASP A 124 21.24 4.38 -17.99
CA ASP A 124 21.72 3.02 -17.99
C ASP A 124 20.58 1.98 -17.92
N VAL A 125 19.33 2.39 -17.84
CA VAL A 125 18.17 1.48 -17.81
C VAL A 125 17.92 0.86 -19.19
N SER A 126 17.77 -0.47 -19.21
CA SER A 126 17.59 -1.21 -20.45
C SER A 126 16.30 -0.82 -21.19
N THR A 127 16.30 -1.01 -22.51
CA THR A 127 15.08 -0.87 -23.29
C THR A 127 14.07 -1.93 -22.88
N VAL A 128 12.80 -1.66 -23.15
CA VAL A 128 11.70 -2.57 -22.77
C VAL A 128 11.81 -3.96 -23.44
N GLU A 129 12.50 -4.06 -24.58
CA GLU A 129 12.75 -5.33 -25.26
C GLU A 129 13.68 -6.25 -24.44
N ASN A 130 14.66 -5.67 -23.74
CA ASN A 130 15.70 -6.39 -22.99
C ASN A 130 15.45 -6.38 -21.47
N THR A 131 14.22 -6.12 -21.03
CA THR A 131 13.88 -6.03 -19.61
C THR A 131 14.19 -7.32 -18.84
N HIS A 132 14.15 -8.51 -19.45
CA HIS A 132 14.54 -9.75 -18.77
C HIS A 132 16.01 -9.79 -18.35
N GLU A 133 16.88 -9.05 -19.05
CA GLU A 133 18.30 -8.90 -18.74
C GLU A 133 18.56 -7.76 -17.74
N ALA A 134 17.53 -7.01 -17.35
CA ALA A 134 17.69 -5.82 -16.53
C ALA A 134 18.28 -6.16 -15.15
N THR A 135 19.20 -5.35 -14.64
CA THR A 135 19.70 -5.49 -13.27
C THR A 135 18.58 -5.18 -12.27
N LEU A 136 18.75 -5.57 -11.00
CA LEU A 136 17.77 -5.24 -9.96
C LEU A 136 17.53 -3.73 -9.86
N HIS A 137 18.60 -2.95 -9.99
CA HIS A 137 18.55 -1.49 -10.01
C HIS A 137 17.70 -0.93 -11.16
N GLN A 138 17.91 -1.43 -12.38
CA GLN A 138 17.12 -1.01 -13.54
C GLN A 138 15.64 -1.37 -13.40
N LEU A 139 15.34 -2.55 -12.86
CA LEU A 139 13.97 -2.96 -12.54
C LEU A 139 13.34 -2.09 -11.44
N ALA A 140 14.13 -1.61 -10.48
CA ALA A 140 13.66 -0.71 -9.45
C ALA A 140 13.22 0.64 -10.05
N VAL A 141 14.00 1.20 -10.98
CA VAL A 141 13.63 2.41 -11.74
C VAL A 141 12.36 2.18 -12.57
N MET A 142 12.26 1.05 -13.27
CA MET A 142 11.07 0.73 -14.07
C MET A 142 9.81 0.57 -13.20
N ARG A 143 9.94 -0.10 -12.05
CA ARG A 143 8.88 -0.24 -11.02
C ARG A 143 8.45 1.12 -10.51
N ALA A 144 9.41 1.96 -10.15
CA ALA A 144 9.18 3.29 -9.61
C ALA A 144 8.28 4.12 -10.54
N LEU A 145 8.64 4.20 -11.82
CA LEU A 145 7.80 4.86 -12.82
C LEU A 145 6.40 4.22 -12.94
N ALA A 146 6.28 2.90 -12.80
CA ALA A 146 4.99 2.20 -12.91
C ALA A 146 4.03 2.55 -11.78
N VAL A 147 4.55 2.50 -10.55
CA VAL A 147 3.81 2.87 -9.33
C VAL A 147 3.32 4.30 -9.47
N ASP A 148 4.24 5.20 -9.84
CA ASP A 148 4.00 6.63 -9.94
C ASP A 148 2.93 7.00 -11.00
N GLU A 149 2.92 6.29 -12.13
CA GLU A 149 1.85 6.38 -13.14
C GLU A 149 0.52 5.79 -12.65
N ALA A 150 0.56 4.67 -11.94
CA ALA A 150 -0.63 3.97 -11.44
C ALA A 150 -1.34 4.77 -10.34
N LEU A 151 -0.60 5.37 -9.40
CA LEU A 151 -1.14 6.25 -8.36
C LEU A 151 -1.81 7.48 -8.99
N TRP A 152 -1.17 8.08 -9.99
CA TRP A 152 -1.75 9.20 -10.72
C TRP A 152 -3.03 8.80 -11.48
N TYR A 153 -3.07 7.61 -12.06
CA TYR A 153 -4.29 7.08 -12.67
C TYR A 153 -5.43 6.95 -11.66
N LEU A 154 -5.15 6.44 -10.45
CA LEU A 154 -6.15 6.33 -9.38
C LEU A 154 -6.64 7.70 -8.93
N HIS A 155 -5.72 8.66 -8.71
CA HIS A 155 -6.01 10.06 -8.39
C HIS A 155 -6.98 10.72 -9.39
N LYS A 156 -6.74 10.57 -10.69
CA LYS A 156 -7.58 11.17 -11.74
C LYS A 156 -9.00 10.59 -11.79
N ASN A 157 -9.21 9.38 -11.28
CA ASN A 157 -10.49 8.68 -11.30
C ASN A 157 -11.30 8.80 -10.00
N LEU A 158 -10.86 9.66 -9.08
CA LEU A 158 -11.56 9.96 -7.84
C LEU A 158 -12.69 10.98 -8.08
N VAL A 159 -13.90 10.62 -7.66
CA VAL A 159 -15.05 11.53 -7.59
C VAL A 159 -14.97 12.29 -6.26
N ARG A 160 -14.78 13.62 -6.33
CA ARG A 160 -14.59 14.50 -5.18
C ARG A 160 -15.90 15.19 -4.80
N THR A 161 -16.21 15.25 -3.51
CA THR A 161 -17.35 16.00 -2.96
C THR A 161 -16.89 16.93 -1.83
N ASP A 162 -17.41 18.16 -1.82
CA ASP A 162 -16.99 19.23 -0.91
C ASP A 162 -15.52 19.65 -1.06
N GLU A 163 -15.16 20.76 -0.42
CA GLU A 163 -13.81 21.34 -0.46
C GLU A 163 -13.55 22.17 0.81
N GLY A 164 -12.29 22.25 1.24
CA GLY A 164 -11.86 23.20 2.26
C GLY A 164 -12.44 22.96 3.66
N VAL A 165 -12.86 21.72 3.94
CA VAL A 165 -13.43 21.31 5.24
C VAL A 165 -12.88 19.95 5.67
N ALA A 166 -12.86 19.68 6.97
CA ALA A 166 -12.37 18.38 7.48
C ALA A 166 -13.27 17.19 7.11
N THR A 167 -14.50 17.47 6.68
CA THR A 167 -15.51 16.47 6.28
C THR A 167 -15.51 16.19 4.77
N ILE A 168 -14.52 16.67 4.02
CA ILE A 168 -14.40 16.37 2.58
C ILE A 168 -14.48 14.88 2.32
N SER A 169 -15.13 14.48 1.22
CA SER A 169 -15.27 13.06 0.88
C SER A 169 -15.01 12.82 -0.60
N GLY A 170 -14.87 11.55 -0.96
CA GLY A 170 -14.69 11.13 -2.33
C GLY A 170 -14.48 9.64 -2.46
N TYR A 171 -14.75 9.12 -3.65
CA TYR A 171 -14.69 7.69 -3.93
C TYR A 171 -14.20 7.42 -5.35
N ILE A 172 -13.67 6.22 -5.59
CA ILE A 172 -13.28 5.79 -6.94
C ILE A 172 -14.51 5.56 -7.81
N ASN A 173 -14.52 6.13 -9.03
CA ASN A 173 -15.65 6.09 -9.96
C ASN A 173 -15.94 4.69 -10.56
N ALA A 174 -16.38 3.75 -9.72
CA ALA A 174 -16.70 2.38 -10.12
C ALA A 174 -18.22 2.19 -10.41
N PRO A 175 -18.61 1.18 -11.22
CA PRO A 175 -19.96 1.07 -11.76
C PRO A 175 -21.06 0.78 -10.72
N ALA A 176 -20.74 0.14 -9.60
CA ALA A 176 -21.70 -0.21 -8.55
C ALA A 176 -21.24 0.27 -7.16
N PRO A 177 -22.15 0.70 -6.27
CA PRO A 177 -21.79 1.20 -4.93
C PRO A 177 -20.86 0.27 -4.13
N LEU A 178 -21.19 -1.02 -4.09
CA LEU A 178 -20.38 -2.03 -3.40
C LEU A 178 -18.95 -2.13 -3.96
N VAL A 179 -18.80 -1.95 -5.27
CA VAL A 179 -17.49 -1.96 -5.96
C VAL A 179 -16.74 -0.66 -5.68
N ARG A 180 -17.43 0.48 -5.57
CA ARG A 180 -16.81 1.77 -5.19
C ARG A 180 -16.16 1.68 -3.83
N LEU A 181 -16.81 1.03 -2.85
CA LEU A 181 -16.24 0.87 -1.52
C LEU A 181 -14.95 0.05 -1.55
N ALA A 182 -14.97 -1.13 -2.18
CA ALA A 182 -13.78 -1.97 -2.30
C ALA A 182 -12.65 -1.29 -3.09
N CYS A 183 -12.94 -0.64 -4.22
CA CYS A 183 -11.95 0.08 -5.00
C CYS A 183 -11.38 1.29 -4.25
N SER A 184 -12.21 2.00 -3.47
CA SER A 184 -11.75 3.13 -2.66
C SER A 184 -10.83 2.66 -1.53
N ALA A 185 -11.14 1.53 -0.90
CA ALA A 185 -10.26 0.91 0.09
C ALA A 185 -8.94 0.45 -0.53
N LEU A 186 -8.97 -0.24 -1.68
CA LEU A 186 -7.75 -0.64 -2.39
C LEU A 186 -6.91 0.56 -2.85
N CYS A 187 -7.54 1.63 -3.35
CA CYS A 187 -6.84 2.86 -3.70
C CYS A 187 -6.16 3.50 -2.47
N THR A 188 -6.87 3.53 -1.34
CA THR A 188 -6.34 4.03 -0.06
C THR A 188 -5.11 3.23 0.34
N MET A 189 -5.21 1.90 0.34
CA MET A 189 -4.09 1.00 0.63
C MET A 189 -2.91 1.23 -0.33
N ALA A 190 -3.16 1.34 -1.64
CA ALA A 190 -2.11 1.51 -2.64
C ALA A 190 -1.33 2.82 -2.45
N MET A 191 -2.01 3.93 -2.16
CA MET A 191 -1.36 5.21 -1.84
C MET A 191 -0.57 5.14 -0.53
N GLN A 192 -1.14 4.56 0.52
CA GLN A 192 -0.48 4.38 1.83
C GLN A 192 0.77 3.51 1.76
N SER A 193 0.73 2.40 1.02
CA SER A 193 1.88 1.52 0.84
C SER A 193 2.99 2.13 -0.01
N ASN A 194 2.78 3.31 -0.59
CA ASN A 194 3.81 4.12 -1.24
C ASN A 194 4.00 5.44 -0.50
N HIS A 195 3.90 5.36 0.84
CA HIS A 195 4.19 6.40 1.81
C HIS A 195 3.24 7.60 1.84
N HIS A 196 2.34 7.80 0.89
CA HIS A 196 1.38 8.91 0.95
C HIS A 196 0.40 8.78 2.13
N MET A 197 0.10 9.89 2.80
CA MET A 197 -0.72 9.90 4.01
C MET A 197 -1.82 10.95 3.95
N ALA A 198 -2.96 10.66 4.57
CA ALA A 198 -4.10 11.57 4.61
C ALA A 198 -3.78 12.88 5.35
N ALA A 199 -4.31 14.00 4.84
CA ALA A 199 -4.24 15.30 5.51
C ALA A 199 -5.54 16.09 5.40
N PHE A 200 -5.91 16.71 6.52
CA PHE A 200 -6.99 17.69 6.64
C PHE A 200 -6.56 19.02 6.02
N PRO A 201 -7.48 19.74 5.35
CA PRO A 201 -7.24 21.13 5.03
C PRO A 201 -6.83 21.92 6.29
N PRO A 202 -5.79 22.76 6.24
CA PRO A 202 -5.26 23.47 7.40
C PRO A 202 -6.34 24.22 8.18
N GLY A 203 -6.29 24.11 9.51
CA GLY A 203 -7.23 24.77 10.41
C GLY A 203 -8.66 24.21 10.42
N THR A 204 -8.95 23.12 9.70
CA THR A 204 -10.31 22.55 9.64
C THR A 204 -10.54 21.38 10.60
N TYR A 205 -9.48 20.73 11.07
CA TYR A 205 -9.58 19.57 11.96
C TYR A 205 -10.19 19.96 13.32
N ASN A 206 -11.23 19.24 13.73
CA ASN A 206 -11.84 19.38 15.06
C ASN A 206 -11.28 18.33 16.01
N ASP A 207 -10.61 18.77 17.06
CA ASP A 207 -10.04 17.91 18.11
C ASP A 207 -11.09 17.42 19.14
N PHE A 208 -12.32 17.92 19.06
CA PHE A 208 -13.40 17.66 20.01
C PHE A 208 -13.03 18.02 21.47
N SER A 209 -12.21 19.06 21.66
CA SER A 209 -11.69 19.48 22.96
C SER A 209 -10.88 18.40 23.68
N GLN A 210 -10.11 17.63 22.92
CA GLN A 210 -9.27 16.54 23.40
C GLN A 210 -7.84 16.69 22.88
N SER A 211 -6.87 16.09 23.54
CA SER A 211 -5.48 16.11 23.09
C SER A 211 -5.33 15.43 21.72
N VAL A 212 -4.51 16.03 20.86
CA VAL A 212 -4.02 15.43 19.61
C VAL A 212 -2.58 14.95 19.79
N PRO A 213 -2.10 13.98 18.99
CA PRO A 213 -0.70 13.58 19.00
C PRO A 213 0.24 14.77 18.79
N GLU A 214 1.38 14.76 19.47
CA GLU A 214 2.39 15.81 19.34
C GLU A 214 2.87 15.92 17.88
N GLY A 215 3.01 17.15 17.37
CA GLY A 215 3.42 17.40 15.98
C GLY A 215 2.40 17.07 14.90
N PHE A 216 1.22 16.51 15.25
CA PHE A 216 0.20 16.11 14.27
C PHE A 216 -0.25 17.27 13.38
N LEU A 217 -0.60 18.42 13.96
CA LEU A 217 -1.14 19.55 13.18
C LEU A 217 -0.10 20.12 12.20
N SER A 218 1.16 20.28 12.63
CA SER A 218 2.24 20.73 11.75
C SER A 218 2.51 19.75 10.62
N LEU A 219 2.52 18.45 10.92
CA LEU A 219 2.74 17.40 9.91
C LEU A 219 1.56 17.30 8.94
N ASN A 220 0.33 17.46 9.45
CA ASN A 220 -0.88 17.53 8.66
C ASN A 220 -0.81 18.67 7.65
N ASP A 221 -0.50 19.89 8.12
CA ASP A 221 -0.44 21.07 7.26
C ASP A 221 0.66 20.89 6.21
N TRP A 222 1.82 20.38 6.61
CA TRP A 222 2.91 20.10 5.70
C TRP A 222 2.56 19.06 4.62
N ARG A 223 1.93 17.94 4.99
CA ARG A 223 1.41 16.94 4.03
C ARG A 223 0.40 17.54 3.09
N TYR A 224 -0.56 18.30 3.63
CA TYR A 224 -1.54 19.00 2.81
C TYR A 224 -0.82 19.89 1.82
N GLU A 225 0.16 20.68 2.24
CA GLU A 225 0.87 21.62 1.37
C GLU A 225 1.72 20.98 0.27
N ASN A 226 2.30 19.81 0.53
CA ASN A 226 3.35 19.23 -0.31
C ASN A 226 2.94 17.95 -1.06
N ASP A 227 1.86 17.28 -0.66
CA ASP A 227 1.41 16.04 -1.28
C ASP A 227 -0.02 16.19 -1.86
N PRO A 228 -0.17 16.15 -3.20
CA PRO A 228 -1.49 16.15 -3.84
C PRO A 228 -2.39 14.98 -3.44
N TYR A 229 -1.81 13.83 -3.10
CA TYR A 229 -2.58 12.64 -2.72
C TYR A 229 -3.09 12.70 -1.28
N ALA A 230 -2.55 13.58 -0.43
CA ALA A 230 -2.95 13.67 0.97
C ALA A 230 -4.42 14.09 1.14
N GLU A 231 -4.91 15.02 0.30
CA GLU A 231 -6.33 15.41 0.29
C GLU A 231 -7.21 14.26 -0.21
N ASP A 232 -6.77 13.56 -1.26
CA ASP A 232 -7.50 12.42 -1.83
C ASP A 232 -7.61 11.25 -0.84
N LEU A 233 -6.53 10.95 -0.13
CA LEU A 233 -6.53 9.96 0.94
C LEU A 233 -7.53 10.34 2.03
N LEU A 234 -7.57 11.59 2.48
CA LEU A 234 -8.57 12.01 3.45
C LEU A 234 -10.00 11.83 2.90
N ARG A 235 -10.24 12.19 1.64
CA ARG A 235 -11.55 12.01 0.98
C ARG A 235 -11.98 10.55 0.96
N LEU A 236 -11.06 9.65 0.61
CA LEU A 236 -11.29 8.21 0.62
C LEU A 236 -11.55 7.71 2.04
N HIS A 237 -10.74 8.08 3.02
CA HIS A 237 -10.96 7.74 4.44
C HIS A 237 -12.33 8.18 4.93
N ASN A 238 -12.71 9.43 4.68
CA ASN A 238 -14.01 9.95 5.07
C ASN A 238 -15.16 9.24 4.36
N TYR A 239 -14.98 8.82 3.10
CA TYR A 239 -15.95 7.98 2.41
C TYR A 239 -16.09 6.59 3.06
N LEU A 240 -14.98 5.94 3.39
CA LEU A 240 -14.97 4.64 4.07
C LEU A 240 -15.65 4.73 5.44
N LEU A 241 -15.30 5.72 6.25
CA LEU A 241 -15.89 5.97 7.57
C LEU A 241 -17.40 6.25 7.47
N SER A 242 -17.83 7.04 6.49
CA SER A 242 -19.26 7.38 6.31
C SER A 242 -20.14 6.18 5.96
N ASN A 243 -19.54 5.06 5.56
CA ASN A 243 -20.24 3.81 5.27
C ASN A 243 -20.27 2.82 6.45
N ILE A 244 -19.72 3.19 7.61
CA ILE A 244 -19.71 2.37 8.82
C ILE A 244 -21.10 2.36 9.49
N LYS A 245 -21.51 1.16 9.87
CA LYS A 245 -22.67 0.81 10.69
C LYS A 245 -22.21 -0.04 11.86
N HIS A 246 -23.11 -0.32 12.79
CA HIS A 246 -22.85 -1.22 13.93
C HIS A 246 -23.88 -2.33 14.00
N ILE A 247 -23.51 -3.43 14.62
CA ILE A 247 -24.36 -4.56 14.97
C ILE A 247 -23.95 -5.10 16.34
N ASP A 248 -24.87 -5.74 17.04
CA ASP A 248 -24.55 -6.49 18.26
C ASP A 248 -23.76 -7.77 17.90
N ILE A 249 -22.70 -8.04 18.66
CA ILE A 249 -21.83 -9.20 18.46
C ILE A 249 -21.70 -10.03 19.75
N PRO A 250 -21.31 -11.32 19.67
CA PRO A 250 -21.05 -12.11 20.86
C PRO A 250 -19.89 -11.52 21.69
N VAL A 251 -20.09 -11.40 23.00
CA VAL A 251 -19.07 -10.87 23.94
C VAL A 251 -17.77 -11.67 23.91
N ASP A 252 -17.87 -12.97 23.64
CA ASP A 252 -16.71 -13.86 23.49
C ASP A 252 -15.81 -13.49 22.29
N ASP A 253 -16.35 -12.82 21.28
CA ASP A 253 -15.60 -12.41 20.09
C ASP A 253 -14.92 -11.04 20.26
N GLU A 254 -15.26 -10.29 21.32
CA GLU A 254 -14.56 -9.08 21.80
C GLU A 254 -13.47 -9.39 22.82
N ALA A 255 -13.19 -10.68 23.09
CA ALA A 255 -12.23 -11.05 24.12
C ALA A 255 -10.84 -10.46 23.83
N ASN A 256 -10.22 -9.86 24.85
CA ASN A 256 -8.90 -9.23 24.75
C ASN A 256 -7.75 -10.12 25.27
N ASP A 257 -8.03 -11.39 25.60
CA ASP A 257 -7.07 -12.38 26.12
C ASP A 257 -6.17 -11.88 27.27
N GLY A 258 -6.75 -11.03 28.13
CA GLY A 258 -6.06 -10.43 29.28
C GLY A 258 -5.30 -9.15 28.98
N THR A 259 -5.30 -8.67 27.73
CA THR A 259 -4.85 -7.32 27.37
C THR A 259 -5.89 -6.26 27.77
N LEU A 260 -5.45 -5.02 27.95
CA LEU A 260 -6.35 -3.92 28.30
C LEU A 260 -7.04 -3.41 27.02
N PRO A 261 -8.38 -3.46 26.94
CA PRO A 261 -9.11 -2.95 25.78
C PRO A 261 -9.01 -1.44 25.65
N ILE A 262 -9.22 -0.97 24.42
CA ILE A 262 -9.53 0.44 24.19
C ILE A 262 -10.85 0.76 24.92
N SER A 263 -10.87 1.86 25.67
CA SER A 263 -12.03 2.18 26.51
C SER A 263 -13.32 2.31 25.70
N GLY A 264 -14.29 1.45 25.99
CA GLY A 264 -15.61 1.43 25.37
C GLY A 264 -15.73 0.58 24.11
N THR A 265 -14.74 -0.28 23.80
CA THR A 265 -14.84 -1.25 22.70
C THR A 265 -15.42 -2.60 23.12
N ASP A 266 -15.23 -3.03 24.37
CA ASP A 266 -15.89 -4.22 24.94
C ASP A 266 -17.36 -3.90 25.32
N ASP A 267 -18.19 -3.59 24.33
CA ASP A 267 -19.58 -3.13 24.53
C ASP A 267 -20.64 -4.01 23.84
N GLY A 268 -20.25 -5.20 23.38
CA GLY A 268 -21.08 -6.16 22.66
C GLY A 268 -21.43 -5.70 21.25
N LYS A 269 -20.60 -4.85 20.62
CA LYS A 269 -20.84 -4.31 19.29
C LYS A 269 -19.64 -4.47 18.37
N GLY A 270 -19.95 -4.50 17.08
CA GLY A 270 -18.95 -4.54 16.02
C GLY A 270 -19.34 -3.60 14.89
N PHE A 271 -18.33 -2.97 14.30
CA PHE A 271 -18.49 -2.05 13.18
C PHE A 271 -18.29 -2.76 11.84
N TYR A 272 -19.20 -2.50 10.90
CA TYR A 272 -19.15 -3.08 9.57
C TYR A 272 -19.57 -2.06 8.52
N THR A 273 -19.28 -2.32 7.24
CA THR A 273 -19.65 -1.41 6.16
C THR A 273 -20.86 -1.87 5.33
N GLU A 274 -21.70 -0.90 4.95
CA GLU A 274 -22.86 -1.04 4.04
C GLU A 274 -23.90 -2.10 4.43
N SER A 275 -24.20 -3.07 3.55
CA SER A 275 -25.24 -4.10 3.74
C SER A 275 -24.67 -5.31 4.47
N TYR A 276 -25.44 -5.86 5.41
CA TYR A 276 -25.11 -7.04 6.23
C TYR A 276 -25.02 -8.34 5.40
N ASP A 277 -25.87 -8.48 4.37
CA ASP A 277 -26.13 -9.79 3.76
C ASP A 277 -25.08 -10.27 2.74
N THR A 278 -24.13 -9.42 2.33
CA THR A 278 -23.12 -9.77 1.33
C THR A 278 -21.72 -9.33 1.73
N GLU A 279 -20.75 -10.23 1.78
CA GLU A 279 -19.32 -9.98 1.97
C GLU A 279 -18.57 -10.41 0.72
N TYR A 280 -17.81 -9.49 0.16
CA TYR A 280 -16.97 -9.73 -1.01
C TYR A 280 -15.61 -9.06 -0.79
N ASN A 281 -14.96 -9.39 0.32
CA ASN A 281 -13.73 -8.75 0.83
C ASN A 281 -13.83 -7.24 1.10
N ARG A 282 -14.95 -6.58 0.80
CA ARG A 282 -15.05 -5.13 0.95
C ARG A 282 -14.85 -4.69 2.40
N ARG A 283 -15.36 -5.46 3.38
CA ARG A 283 -15.25 -5.06 4.79
C ARG A 283 -13.83 -5.23 5.29
N SER A 284 -13.21 -6.35 4.95
CA SER A 284 -11.81 -6.61 5.29
C SER A 284 -10.88 -5.58 4.63
N LEU A 285 -11.12 -5.23 3.36
CA LEU A 285 -10.36 -4.17 2.68
C LEU A 285 -10.52 -2.81 3.36
N VAL A 286 -11.73 -2.46 3.84
CA VAL A 286 -11.91 -1.23 4.63
C VAL A 286 -11.12 -1.28 5.93
N VAL A 287 -11.15 -2.39 6.67
CA VAL A 287 -10.36 -2.55 7.90
C VAL A 287 -8.88 -2.32 7.62
N HIS A 288 -8.34 -2.96 6.59
CA HIS A 288 -6.94 -2.76 6.20
C HIS A 288 -6.64 -1.29 5.84
N ALA A 289 -7.47 -0.67 5.02
CA ALA A 289 -7.28 0.71 4.59
C ALA A 289 -7.30 1.70 5.77
N LEU A 290 -8.19 1.50 6.74
CA LEU A 290 -8.29 2.36 7.92
C LEU A 290 -7.16 2.10 8.93
N ALA A 291 -6.77 0.84 9.13
CA ALA A 291 -5.61 0.47 9.94
C ALA A 291 -4.31 1.10 9.42
N GLY A 292 -4.16 1.19 8.09
CA GLY A 292 -2.99 1.77 7.42
C GLY A 292 -3.01 3.29 7.29
N SER A 293 -4.00 3.96 7.88
CA SER A 293 -4.25 5.41 7.67
C SER A 293 -3.14 6.35 8.12
N GLY A 294 -2.29 5.92 9.07
CA GLY A 294 -1.39 6.84 9.77
C GLY A 294 -2.13 7.89 10.61
N LEU A 295 -3.42 7.67 10.90
CA LEU A 295 -4.29 8.56 11.68
C LEU A 295 -4.52 8.03 13.11
N THR A 296 -3.63 7.21 13.63
CA THR A 296 -3.64 6.76 15.02
C THR A 296 -3.65 7.94 15.99
N GLY A 297 -4.53 7.92 17.00
CA GLY A 297 -4.70 9.02 17.95
C GLY A 297 -5.47 10.22 17.40
N VAL A 298 -5.88 10.19 16.13
CA VAL A 298 -6.67 11.23 15.47
C VAL A 298 -8.15 10.88 15.52
N ARG A 299 -9.02 11.89 15.70
CA ARG A 299 -10.47 11.69 15.78
C ARG A 299 -11.13 11.74 14.42
N CYS A 300 -12.05 10.81 14.17
CA CYS A 300 -12.85 10.76 12.96
C CYS A 300 -13.77 11.99 12.85
N GLN A 301 -13.77 12.67 11.70
CA GLN A 301 -14.49 13.92 11.49
C GLN A 301 -15.89 13.72 10.87
N VAL A 302 -16.18 12.52 10.37
CA VAL A 302 -17.40 12.19 9.60
C VAL A 302 -18.13 10.98 10.18
N ALA A 303 -19.18 10.54 9.48
CA ALA A 303 -20.05 9.42 9.81
C ALA A 303 -21.05 9.67 10.95
N ASN A 304 -21.69 8.61 11.44
CA ASN A 304 -22.72 8.67 12.49
C ASN A 304 -22.10 8.93 13.87
N THR A 305 -22.94 9.13 14.89
CA THR A 305 -22.51 9.45 16.27
C THR A 305 -21.70 8.36 16.96
N ASN A 306 -21.67 7.13 16.42
CA ASN A 306 -20.84 6.05 16.95
C ASN A 306 -19.40 6.12 16.42
N VAL A 307 -19.15 6.87 15.34
CA VAL A 307 -17.84 6.99 14.69
C VAL A 307 -17.31 8.42 14.80
N ASN A 308 -18.14 9.44 14.54
CA ASN A 308 -17.74 10.84 14.62
C ASN A 308 -17.23 11.20 16.03
N GLY A 309 -16.05 11.82 16.10
CA GLY A 309 -15.38 12.19 17.34
C GLY A 309 -14.70 11.03 18.07
N ARG A 310 -14.83 9.78 17.60
CA ARG A 310 -14.04 8.65 18.12
C ARG A 310 -12.63 8.66 17.53
N LEU A 311 -11.70 8.09 18.27
CA LEU A 311 -10.32 7.87 17.80
C LEU A 311 -10.33 6.82 16.68
N MET A 312 -9.39 6.92 15.74
CA MET A 312 -9.29 5.98 14.63
C MET A 312 -9.11 4.53 15.13
N GLU A 313 -8.25 4.31 16.11
CA GLU A 313 -7.99 3.01 16.72
C GLU A 313 -9.24 2.41 17.39
N PHE A 314 -10.12 3.25 17.95
CA PHE A 314 -11.42 2.80 18.50
C PHE A 314 -12.32 2.24 17.38
N VAL A 315 -12.38 2.95 16.25
CA VAL A 315 -13.20 2.54 15.10
C VAL A 315 -12.64 1.26 14.50
N VAL A 316 -11.31 1.17 14.36
CA VAL A 316 -10.65 -0.03 13.84
C VAL A 316 -10.82 -1.22 14.77
N GLN A 317 -10.71 -1.06 16.10
CA GLN A 317 -10.98 -2.14 17.05
C GLN A 317 -12.39 -2.70 16.88
N GLN A 318 -13.40 -1.83 16.87
CA GLN A 318 -14.79 -2.25 16.66
C GLN A 318 -14.99 -2.99 15.33
N MET A 319 -14.22 -2.65 14.28
CA MET A 319 -14.26 -3.39 13.02
C MET A 319 -13.49 -4.73 13.07
N VAL A 320 -12.43 -4.81 13.87
CA VAL A 320 -11.72 -6.05 14.19
C VAL A 320 -12.66 -7.01 14.93
N ASP A 321 -13.38 -6.52 15.94
CA ASP A 321 -14.35 -7.30 16.72
C ASP A 321 -15.45 -7.86 15.82
N PHE A 322 -16.00 -7.03 14.91
CA PHE A 322 -16.91 -7.52 13.87
C PHE A 322 -16.27 -8.59 12.97
N GLY A 323 -15.01 -8.40 12.57
CA GLY A 323 -14.29 -9.37 11.74
C GLY A 323 -14.15 -10.73 12.41
N ILE A 324 -13.85 -10.74 13.71
CA ILE A 324 -13.77 -11.95 14.53
C ILE A 324 -15.14 -12.60 14.65
N ALA A 325 -16.18 -11.83 15.01
CA ALA A 325 -17.54 -12.34 15.13
C ALA A 325 -18.11 -12.85 13.78
N ALA A 326 -17.70 -12.25 12.66
CA ALA A 326 -18.11 -12.69 11.33
C ALA A 326 -17.50 -14.04 10.90
N GLN A 327 -16.44 -14.50 11.57
CA GLN A 327 -15.77 -15.77 11.31
C GLN A 327 -16.70 -16.95 11.60
N ILE A 328 -16.55 -18.04 10.85
CA ILE A 328 -17.28 -19.29 11.10
C ILE A 328 -16.71 -19.99 12.34
N ASP A 329 -17.57 -20.22 13.34
CA ASP A 329 -17.22 -20.65 14.69
C ASP A 329 -18.16 -21.73 15.30
N GLY A 330 -19.31 -22.02 14.67
CA GLY A 330 -20.39 -22.86 15.22
C GLY A 330 -20.31 -24.39 15.02
N ASN A 331 -21.20 -25.11 15.73
CA ASN A 331 -21.32 -26.57 15.96
C ASN A 331 -21.61 -27.49 14.74
N SER A 332 -21.08 -27.27 13.54
CA SER A 332 -21.37 -28.11 12.36
C SER A 332 -20.26 -28.07 11.29
N PRO A 333 -20.24 -29.01 10.34
CA PRO A 333 -19.15 -30.00 10.20
C PRO A 333 -17.77 -29.36 10.27
N THR A 334 -16.87 -30.00 11.04
CA THR A 334 -15.49 -29.59 11.39
C THR A 334 -14.77 -28.75 10.34
N ASN A 335 -14.93 -29.04 9.06
CA ASN A 335 -14.13 -28.50 7.98
C ASN A 335 -14.43 -27.04 7.60
N ALA A 336 -15.43 -26.34 8.15
CA ALA A 336 -15.73 -24.93 7.80
C ALA A 336 -15.14 -23.89 8.78
N ILE A 337 -14.80 -24.34 9.99
CA ILE A 337 -14.35 -23.48 11.11
C ILE A 337 -13.10 -22.70 10.72
N GLY A 338 -13.06 -21.42 11.10
CA GLY A 338 -11.94 -20.52 10.86
C GLY A 338 -11.98 -19.76 9.55
N GLY A 339 -12.90 -20.11 8.65
CA GLY A 339 -13.12 -19.39 7.40
C GLY A 339 -14.18 -18.29 7.51
N TRP A 340 -14.29 -17.49 6.45
CA TRP A 340 -15.35 -16.51 6.24
C TRP A 340 -16.10 -16.81 4.95
N GLY A 341 -17.37 -16.43 4.90
CA GLY A 341 -18.19 -16.58 3.70
C GLY A 341 -18.84 -15.28 3.29
N ALA A 342 -19.75 -15.37 2.32
CA ALA A 342 -20.44 -14.23 1.75
C ALA A 342 -21.42 -13.52 2.70
N SER A 343 -21.59 -13.99 3.93
CA SER A 343 -22.37 -13.32 4.97
C SER A 343 -21.64 -13.51 6.31
N PRO A 344 -21.78 -12.58 7.26
CA PRO A 344 -21.21 -12.76 8.60
C PRO A 344 -21.97 -13.87 9.33
N TYR A 345 -21.23 -14.76 10.01
CA TYR A 345 -21.82 -15.94 10.63
C TYR A 345 -22.17 -15.78 12.10
N MET A 346 -21.46 -14.96 12.89
CA MET A 346 -21.91 -14.55 14.23
C MET A 346 -22.30 -15.73 15.14
N GLY A 347 -21.55 -16.83 15.15
CA GLY A 347 -21.95 -18.05 15.88
C GLY A 347 -22.65 -19.12 15.03
N THR A 348 -23.01 -18.83 13.77
CA THR A 348 -24.05 -19.58 13.01
C THR A 348 -23.59 -20.15 11.67
N GLY A 349 -22.49 -20.90 11.62
CA GLY A 349 -22.07 -21.65 10.41
C GLY A 349 -22.56 -23.10 10.39
N THR A 350 -23.03 -23.61 9.23
CA THR A 350 -23.51 -24.99 9.12
C THR A 350 -22.97 -25.81 7.95
N SER A 351 -22.11 -25.26 7.07
CA SER A 351 -21.63 -25.98 5.89
C SER A 351 -20.21 -25.62 5.47
N ALA A 352 -19.41 -26.61 5.09
CA ALA A 352 -18.09 -26.42 4.48
C ALA A 352 -18.13 -25.63 3.16
N ALA A 353 -19.29 -25.53 2.50
CA ALA A 353 -19.44 -24.73 1.28
C ALA A 353 -19.43 -23.21 1.55
N GLN A 354 -19.57 -22.82 2.82
CA GLN A 354 -19.66 -21.43 3.25
C GLN A 354 -18.29 -20.77 3.47
N ALA A 355 -17.27 -21.55 3.85
CA ALA A 355 -15.92 -21.06 4.05
C ALA A 355 -15.24 -20.81 2.71
N ASN A 356 -15.11 -19.55 2.31
CA ASN A 356 -14.58 -19.10 1.04
C ASN A 356 -13.12 -18.64 1.19
N ALA A 357 -12.22 -19.17 0.36
CA ALA A 357 -10.79 -18.87 0.47
C ALA A 357 -10.44 -17.41 0.14
N TYR A 358 -11.13 -16.78 -0.82
CA TYR A 358 -10.92 -15.36 -1.13
C TYR A 358 -11.35 -14.46 0.01
N ILE A 359 -12.53 -14.74 0.58
CA ILE A 359 -13.09 -13.92 1.67
C ILE A 359 -12.23 -14.08 2.92
N SER A 360 -11.85 -15.31 3.23
CA SER A 360 -10.96 -15.60 4.36
C SER A 360 -9.60 -14.92 4.16
N GLY A 361 -9.07 -14.94 2.93
CA GLY A 361 -7.81 -14.29 2.58
C GLY A 361 -7.80 -12.78 2.81
N GLY A 362 -8.88 -12.09 2.42
CA GLY A 362 -9.02 -10.66 2.71
C GLY A 362 -9.06 -10.36 4.20
N TRP A 363 -9.73 -11.20 5.00
CA TRP A 363 -9.74 -11.05 6.46
C TRP A 363 -8.39 -11.33 7.11
N TYR A 364 -7.61 -12.31 6.62
CA TYR A 364 -6.25 -12.54 7.11
C TYR A 364 -5.39 -11.29 6.95
N VAL A 365 -5.42 -10.70 5.75
CA VAL A 365 -4.66 -9.48 5.43
C VAL A 365 -5.11 -8.32 6.30
N ALA A 366 -6.42 -8.12 6.44
CA ALA A 366 -6.99 -7.01 7.20
C ALA A 366 -6.69 -7.06 8.69
N LEU A 367 -6.87 -8.24 9.31
CA LEU A 367 -6.67 -8.40 10.75
C LEU A 367 -5.18 -8.38 11.10
N LEU A 368 -4.33 -8.97 10.26
CA LEU A 368 -2.88 -8.84 10.42
C LEU A 368 -2.42 -7.37 10.31
N ALA A 369 -2.95 -6.61 9.34
CA ALA A 369 -2.65 -5.20 9.20
C ALA A 369 -3.09 -4.40 10.43
N ALA A 370 -4.31 -4.64 10.95
CA ALA A 370 -4.80 -4.00 12.17
C ALA A 370 -3.90 -4.30 13.38
N GLU A 371 -3.54 -5.57 13.59
CA GLU A 371 -2.63 -5.99 14.67
C GLU A 371 -1.26 -5.32 14.57
N ARG A 372 -0.69 -5.20 13.36
CA ARG A 372 0.65 -4.65 13.16
C ARG A 372 0.70 -3.13 13.18
N GLN A 373 -0.26 -2.47 12.54
CA GLN A 373 -0.23 -1.02 12.31
C GLN A 373 -0.83 -0.23 13.47
N MET A 374 -1.76 -0.82 14.21
CA MET A 374 -2.43 -0.17 15.34
C MET A 374 -2.32 -0.95 16.66
N GLY A 375 -1.55 -2.03 16.71
CA GLY A 375 -1.34 -2.80 17.95
C GLY A 375 -0.75 -1.98 19.09
N SER A 376 0.18 -1.06 18.79
CA SER A 376 0.74 -0.13 19.79
C SER A 376 -0.26 0.88 20.31
N ALA A 377 -1.36 1.11 19.59
CA ALA A 377 -2.48 1.96 19.99
C ALA A 377 -3.58 1.21 20.76
N GLY A 378 -3.37 -0.09 21.00
CA GLY A 378 -4.30 -0.95 21.73
C GLY A 378 -5.26 -1.74 20.84
N VAL A 379 -5.14 -1.68 19.51
CA VAL A 379 -5.94 -2.56 18.63
C VAL A 379 -5.46 -4.00 18.80
N TYR A 380 -6.39 -4.90 19.12
CA TYR A 380 -6.10 -6.27 19.47
C TYR A 380 -6.89 -7.26 18.62
N VAL A 381 -6.19 -8.25 18.07
CA VAL A 381 -6.77 -9.39 17.37
C VAL A 381 -6.64 -10.62 18.26
N ASN A 382 -7.77 -11.15 18.71
CA ASN A 382 -7.77 -12.19 19.72
C ASN A 382 -7.26 -13.55 19.24
N GLN A 383 -6.77 -14.32 20.20
CA GLN A 383 -6.22 -15.65 20.02
C GLN A 383 -7.31 -16.65 19.59
N ARG A 384 -8.54 -16.46 20.07
CA ARG A 384 -9.70 -17.29 19.70
C ARG A 384 -9.92 -17.31 18.17
N LEU A 385 -9.67 -16.20 17.47
CA LEU A 385 -9.66 -16.15 16.01
C LEU A 385 -8.55 -17.02 15.43
N LYS A 386 -7.30 -16.80 15.89
CA LYS A 386 -6.09 -17.47 15.37
C LYS A 386 -6.16 -18.99 15.56
N GLU A 387 -6.77 -19.46 16.64
CA GLU A 387 -7.00 -20.88 16.93
C GLU A 387 -7.91 -21.57 15.91
N ARG A 388 -8.80 -20.84 15.24
CA ARG A 388 -9.75 -21.38 14.27
C ARG A 388 -9.16 -21.44 12.85
N ILE A 389 -8.27 -20.50 12.47
CA ILE A 389 -7.64 -20.42 11.15
C ILE A 389 -6.98 -21.75 10.69
N PRO A 390 -6.23 -22.49 11.53
CA PRO A 390 -5.64 -23.79 11.17
C PRO A 390 -6.60 -24.74 10.46
N ASN A 391 -7.82 -24.84 10.98
CA ASN A 391 -8.84 -25.74 10.46
C ASN A 391 -9.24 -25.34 9.02
N MET A 392 -9.42 -24.04 8.77
CA MET A 392 -9.69 -23.51 7.44
C MET A 392 -8.55 -23.82 6.47
N LEU A 393 -7.29 -23.53 6.84
CA LEU A 393 -6.14 -23.76 5.97
C LEU A 393 -5.98 -25.24 5.61
N TRP A 394 -6.10 -26.12 6.60
CA TRP A 394 -5.95 -27.56 6.40
C TRP A 394 -7.03 -28.14 5.49
N HIS A 395 -8.29 -27.78 5.71
CA HIS A 395 -9.42 -28.34 4.95
C HIS A 395 -9.68 -27.64 3.62
N ASN A 396 -9.22 -26.40 3.45
CA ASN A 396 -9.27 -25.70 2.18
C ASN A 396 -8.20 -26.19 1.21
N GLN A 397 -7.12 -26.81 1.68
CA GLN A 397 -6.06 -27.30 0.83
C GLN A 397 -6.52 -28.46 -0.07
N HIS A 398 -6.34 -28.29 -1.38
CA HIS A 398 -6.61 -29.31 -2.37
C HIS A 398 -5.50 -30.37 -2.40
N SER A 399 -5.78 -31.55 -2.97
CA SER A 399 -4.83 -32.68 -3.00
C SER A 399 -3.54 -32.41 -3.78
N ASN A 400 -3.56 -31.44 -4.70
CA ASN A 400 -2.39 -30.97 -5.44
C ASN A 400 -1.64 -29.81 -4.73
N GLY A 401 -2.07 -29.43 -3.53
CA GLY A 401 -1.43 -28.41 -2.70
C GLY A 401 -2.01 -26.99 -2.82
N GLY A 402 -2.83 -26.70 -3.83
CA GLY A 402 -3.44 -25.37 -4.01
C GLY A 402 -4.66 -25.14 -3.12
N SER A 403 -5.27 -23.96 -3.20
CA SER A 403 -6.47 -23.61 -2.41
C SER A 403 -7.74 -24.04 -3.13
N ARG A 404 -8.75 -24.54 -2.42
CA ARG A 404 -10.09 -24.69 -2.99
C ARG A 404 -10.84 -23.36 -2.94
N TYR A 405 -11.81 -23.14 -3.82
CA TYR A 405 -12.73 -22.00 -3.69
C TYR A 405 -13.46 -22.01 -2.33
N ASN A 406 -13.99 -23.18 -1.96
CA ASN A 406 -14.60 -23.44 -0.66
C ASN A 406 -14.25 -24.85 -0.16
N ASN A 407 -14.45 -25.10 1.13
CA ASN A 407 -13.99 -26.35 1.77
C ASN A 407 -14.81 -27.58 1.35
N ALA A 408 -16.06 -27.39 0.90
CA ALA A 408 -16.91 -28.49 0.46
C ALA A 408 -16.51 -29.11 -0.88
N GLY A 409 -15.79 -28.39 -1.76
CA GLY A 409 -15.40 -28.90 -3.09
C GLY A 409 -16.56 -29.27 -4.01
N THR A 410 -17.82 -28.98 -3.63
CA THR A 410 -19.03 -29.43 -4.34
C THR A 410 -19.36 -28.61 -5.58
N THR A 411 -18.88 -27.37 -5.64
CA THR A 411 -19.21 -26.44 -6.73
C THR A 411 -18.03 -26.23 -7.67
N TYR A 412 -16.79 -26.27 -7.14
CA TYR A 412 -15.55 -26.10 -7.90
C TYR A 412 -14.50 -27.06 -7.35
N PRO A 413 -14.30 -28.23 -7.98
CA PRO A 413 -13.47 -29.29 -7.43
C PRO A 413 -11.97 -28.98 -7.54
N ASP A 414 -11.58 -28.05 -8.42
CA ASP A 414 -10.19 -27.81 -8.75
C ASP A 414 -9.50 -26.84 -7.76
N ALA A 415 -8.18 -26.85 -7.78
CA ALA A 415 -7.36 -25.93 -6.98
C ALA A 415 -7.07 -24.61 -7.68
N MET A 416 -7.20 -23.52 -6.94
CA MET A 416 -7.03 -22.13 -7.33
C MET A 416 -5.65 -21.62 -6.91
N PHE A 417 -5.07 -20.74 -7.71
CA PHE A 417 -3.80 -20.08 -7.40
C PHE A 417 -4.01 -18.80 -6.60
N GLU A 418 -5.05 -18.06 -6.92
CA GLU A 418 -5.35 -16.73 -6.39
C GLU A 418 -5.36 -16.66 -4.84
N PRO A 419 -5.96 -17.63 -4.11
CA PRO A 419 -5.97 -17.58 -2.66
C PRO A 419 -4.69 -18.16 -2.03
N VAL A 420 -3.78 -18.75 -2.81
CA VAL A 420 -2.57 -19.41 -2.30
C VAL A 420 -1.67 -18.41 -1.59
N GLY A 421 -1.50 -17.21 -2.14
CA GLY A 421 -0.74 -16.14 -1.47
C GLY A 421 -1.30 -15.79 -0.09
N TYR A 422 -2.63 -15.74 0.06
CA TYR A 422 -3.25 -15.50 1.37
C TYR A 422 -3.15 -16.69 2.31
N ALA A 423 -3.21 -17.92 1.79
CA ALA A 423 -2.98 -19.11 2.60
C ALA A 423 -1.54 -19.15 3.12
N LEU A 424 -0.56 -18.81 2.29
CA LEU A 424 0.84 -18.67 2.69
C LEU A 424 0.99 -17.59 3.79
N LEU A 425 0.37 -16.42 3.61
CA LEU A 425 0.35 -15.37 4.63
C LEU A 425 -0.21 -15.87 5.97
N ALA A 426 -1.36 -16.53 5.96
CA ALA A 426 -1.99 -17.05 7.17
C ALA A 426 -1.15 -18.15 7.84
N CYS A 427 -0.57 -19.07 7.06
CA CYS A 427 0.38 -20.07 7.57
C CYS A 427 1.54 -19.40 8.31
N ARG A 428 2.10 -18.31 7.77
CA ARG A 428 3.17 -17.56 8.44
C ARG A 428 2.70 -16.81 9.67
N TRP A 429 1.51 -16.22 9.62
CA TRP A 429 0.92 -15.55 10.78
C TRP A 429 0.76 -16.51 11.96
N LEU A 430 0.53 -17.80 11.68
CA LEU A 430 0.48 -18.89 12.66
C LEU A 430 1.86 -19.51 12.97
N GLY A 431 2.94 -19.08 12.30
CA GLY A 431 4.30 -19.59 12.50
C GLY A 431 4.60 -20.96 11.86
N TRP A 432 3.76 -21.46 10.95
CA TRP A 432 3.91 -22.81 10.36
C TRP A 432 5.20 -22.98 9.55
N ASP A 433 5.72 -21.88 8.99
CA ASP A 433 6.97 -21.85 8.22
C ASP A 433 8.22 -21.98 9.10
N GLN A 434 8.10 -21.78 10.41
CA GLN A 434 9.22 -21.85 11.36
C GLN A 434 9.44 -23.27 11.90
N TRP A 435 8.46 -24.17 11.73
CA TRP A 435 8.56 -25.53 12.21
C TRP A 435 9.31 -26.45 11.23
N SER A 436 9.87 -27.52 11.77
CA SER A 436 10.47 -28.59 10.97
C SER A 436 9.37 -29.51 10.42
N THR A 437 9.53 -29.99 9.19
CA THR A 437 8.65 -31.02 8.60
C THR A 437 8.63 -32.34 9.37
N ASN A 438 9.65 -32.57 10.22
CA ASN A 438 9.78 -33.75 11.08
C ASN A 438 9.31 -33.50 12.52
N ASP A 439 8.79 -32.31 12.85
CA ASP A 439 8.31 -32.01 14.20
C ASP A 439 7.03 -32.79 14.50
N THR A 440 7.10 -33.72 15.45
CA THR A 440 5.98 -34.59 15.83
C THR A 440 5.20 -34.06 17.03
N ALA A 441 5.58 -32.90 17.59
CA ALA A 441 4.82 -32.25 18.65
C ALA A 441 3.45 -31.79 18.11
N VAL A 442 2.43 -31.85 18.97
CA VAL A 442 1.08 -31.36 18.64
C VAL A 442 1.13 -29.83 18.50
N ALA A 443 0.48 -29.27 17.48
CA ALA A 443 0.45 -27.82 17.25
C ALA A 443 -0.51 -27.05 18.17
N GLU A 444 -1.19 -27.76 19.08
CA GLU A 444 -2.09 -27.25 20.14
C GLU A 444 -3.27 -26.40 19.64
N TYR A 445 -3.84 -26.73 18.47
CA TYR A 445 -5.05 -26.06 17.96
C TYR A 445 -6.34 -26.72 18.49
N PRO A 446 -7.24 -25.97 19.16
CA PRO A 446 -8.48 -26.55 19.72
C PRO A 446 -9.40 -27.18 18.69
N TYR A 447 -9.35 -26.71 17.44
CA TYR A 447 -10.27 -27.09 16.37
C TYR A 447 -9.63 -28.02 15.33
N LEU A 448 -8.34 -28.34 15.45
CA LEU A 448 -7.61 -29.18 14.50
C LEU A 448 -6.49 -29.97 15.21
N VAL A 449 -6.59 -31.30 15.19
CA VAL A 449 -5.54 -32.16 15.76
C VAL A 449 -4.52 -32.52 14.67
N ILE A 450 -3.45 -31.72 14.59
CA ILE A 450 -2.28 -31.98 13.76
C ILE A 450 -0.99 -31.70 14.53
N THR A 451 0.10 -32.27 14.04
CA THR A 451 1.46 -31.97 14.49
C THR A 451 1.97 -30.67 13.89
N ARG A 452 3.00 -30.10 14.50
CA ARG A 452 3.75 -28.95 13.95
C ARG A 452 4.38 -29.30 12.60
N GLY A 453 4.86 -30.53 12.42
CA GLY A 453 5.38 -31.04 11.15
C GLY A 453 4.32 -31.14 10.06
N GLU A 454 3.10 -31.60 10.39
CA GLU A 454 1.97 -31.59 9.46
C GLU A 454 1.56 -30.17 9.06
N SER A 455 1.58 -29.23 10.00
CA SER A 455 1.32 -27.81 9.74
C SER A 455 2.35 -27.22 8.78
N ARG A 456 3.64 -27.51 9.02
CA ARG A 456 4.74 -27.14 8.11
C ARG A 456 4.55 -27.74 6.71
N GLN A 457 4.19 -29.03 6.63
CA GLN A 457 3.92 -29.69 5.34
C GLN A 457 2.73 -29.06 4.60
N CYS A 458 1.71 -28.56 5.32
CA CYS A 458 0.61 -27.82 4.71
C CYS A 458 1.13 -26.52 4.05
N TYR A 459 1.96 -25.74 4.75
CA TYR A 459 2.64 -24.58 4.17
C TYR A 459 3.49 -24.95 2.94
N ASP A 460 4.33 -25.99 3.04
CA ASP A 460 5.20 -26.41 1.94
C ASP A 460 4.41 -26.88 0.70
N ARG A 461 3.23 -27.49 0.88
CA ARG A 461 2.34 -27.88 -0.23
C ARG A 461 1.75 -26.67 -0.97
N TYR A 462 1.38 -25.60 -0.25
CA TYR A 462 0.96 -24.35 -0.88
C TYR A 462 2.10 -23.73 -1.69
N LEU A 463 3.32 -23.71 -1.13
CA LEU A 463 4.51 -23.20 -1.81
C LEU A 463 4.85 -24.04 -3.06
N GLN A 464 4.78 -25.37 -2.94
CA GLN A 464 5.00 -26.28 -4.06
C GLN A 464 3.94 -26.11 -5.15
N TYR A 465 2.69 -25.87 -4.78
CA TYR A 465 1.64 -25.58 -5.76
C TYR A 465 1.93 -24.27 -6.49
N ALA A 466 2.33 -23.21 -5.77
CA ALA A 466 2.71 -21.95 -6.38
C ALA A 466 3.86 -22.14 -7.39
N GLN A 467 4.90 -22.89 -7.00
CA GLN A 467 6.02 -23.25 -7.88
C GLN A 467 5.57 -24.02 -9.12
N SER A 468 4.75 -25.06 -8.94
CA SER A 468 4.36 -25.98 -10.02
C SER A 468 3.42 -25.34 -11.04
N ASN A 469 2.78 -24.23 -10.67
CA ASN A 469 1.75 -23.58 -11.46
C ASN A 469 2.13 -22.17 -11.93
N TRP A 470 3.34 -21.71 -11.60
CA TRP A 470 3.81 -20.36 -11.90
C TRP A 470 3.77 -19.99 -13.38
N THR A 471 4.19 -20.92 -14.25
CA THR A 471 4.18 -20.75 -15.72
C THR A 471 3.03 -21.50 -16.39
N ASN A 472 2.18 -22.16 -15.61
CA ASN A 472 1.15 -23.02 -16.17
C ASN A 472 0.01 -22.17 -16.74
N SER A 473 -0.19 -22.27 -18.05
CA SER A 473 -1.28 -21.57 -18.74
C SER A 473 -2.68 -22.07 -18.40
N SER A 474 -2.79 -23.15 -17.61
CA SER A 474 -4.03 -23.81 -17.21
C SER A 474 -4.23 -23.91 -15.69
N ALA A 475 -3.37 -23.30 -14.88
CA ALA A 475 -3.53 -23.30 -13.42
C ALA A 475 -4.39 -22.13 -12.93
N GLY A 476 -5.48 -22.42 -12.24
CA GLY A 476 -6.51 -21.46 -11.83
C GLY A 476 -7.88 -21.82 -12.44
N THR A 477 -8.91 -21.94 -11.61
CA THR A 477 -10.07 -22.80 -11.92
C THR A 477 -11.28 -22.07 -12.48
N ALA A 478 -11.82 -22.65 -13.55
CA ALA A 478 -13.21 -23.12 -13.74
C ALA A 478 -14.44 -22.23 -13.45
N MET A 479 -14.38 -21.13 -12.71
CA MET A 479 -15.53 -20.22 -12.57
C MET A 479 -15.57 -19.14 -13.65
N LEU A 480 -14.45 -18.45 -13.91
CA LEU A 480 -14.49 -17.14 -14.58
C LEU A 480 -13.70 -17.06 -15.89
N ASP A 481 -12.68 -17.91 -16.08
CA ASP A 481 -12.08 -18.24 -17.39
C ASP A 481 -11.03 -19.34 -17.17
N PRO A 482 -11.32 -20.64 -17.39
CA PRO A 482 -10.32 -21.68 -17.26
C PRO A 482 -9.19 -21.43 -18.27
N GLY A 483 -7.99 -21.07 -17.79
CA GLY A 483 -6.80 -20.92 -18.65
C GLY A 483 -6.19 -19.52 -18.74
N LYS A 484 -6.41 -18.62 -17.77
CA LYS A 484 -5.65 -17.36 -17.71
C LYS A 484 -4.45 -17.48 -16.79
N ALA A 485 -3.34 -17.88 -17.41
CA ALA A 485 -1.98 -17.73 -16.91
C ALA A 485 -1.71 -16.32 -16.35
N LEU A 486 -0.82 -16.16 -15.36
CA LEU A 486 -0.26 -14.85 -15.03
C LEU A 486 0.40 -14.21 -16.28
N TRP A 487 1.15 -15.02 -17.01
CA TRP A 487 1.93 -14.61 -18.17
C TRP A 487 1.25 -14.97 -19.47
N LYS A 488 1.27 -14.08 -20.47
CA LYS A 488 0.84 -14.47 -21.81
C LYS A 488 1.67 -15.68 -22.29
N SER A 489 0.98 -16.77 -22.66
CA SER A 489 1.60 -18.04 -23.08
C SER A 489 2.45 -18.76 -22.02
N GLY A 490 2.39 -18.37 -20.74
CA GLY A 490 3.22 -18.95 -19.67
C GLY A 490 4.65 -18.43 -19.61
N ASP A 491 4.96 -17.36 -20.34
CA ASP A 491 6.30 -16.79 -20.50
C ASP A 491 6.36 -15.38 -19.89
N PHE A 492 7.12 -15.22 -18.80
CA PHE A 492 7.26 -13.93 -18.11
C PHE A 492 7.99 -12.87 -18.95
N ASP A 493 8.68 -13.30 -20.02
CA ASP A 493 9.26 -12.40 -21.01
C ASP A 493 8.19 -11.84 -21.96
N GLN A 494 6.93 -12.25 -21.82
CA GLN A 494 5.78 -11.61 -22.46
C GLN A 494 5.04 -10.70 -21.48
N SER A 495 4.07 -9.92 -21.98
CA SER A 495 3.20 -9.13 -21.12
C SER A 495 2.36 -10.02 -20.19
N ILE A 496 2.04 -9.50 -19.00
CA ILE A 496 1.05 -10.10 -18.10
C ILE A 496 -0.29 -10.26 -18.84
N SER A 497 -1.04 -11.32 -18.58
CA SER A 497 -2.30 -11.64 -19.29
C SER A 497 -3.50 -10.79 -18.82
N SER A 498 -4.59 -10.76 -19.60
CA SER A 498 -5.81 -9.99 -19.25
C SER A 498 -6.60 -10.53 -18.07
N GLY A 499 -6.22 -11.70 -17.53
CA GLY A 499 -6.82 -12.27 -16.32
C GLY A 499 -6.00 -12.04 -15.05
N ALA A 500 -4.87 -11.35 -15.14
CA ALA A 500 -3.91 -11.27 -14.04
C ALA A 500 -4.39 -10.51 -12.81
N ASN A 501 -5.52 -9.80 -12.87
CA ASN A 501 -6.09 -9.05 -11.74
C ASN A 501 -6.29 -9.95 -10.51
N LEU A 502 -6.67 -11.21 -10.77
CA LEU A 502 -6.88 -12.22 -9.75
C LEU A 502 -5.57 -12.79 -9.21
N TRP A 503 -4.54 -12.86 -10.07
CA TRP A 503 -3.19 -13.22 -9.64
C TRP A 503 -2.55 -12.14 -8.77
N SER A 504 -2.82 -10.86 -9.02
CA SER A 504 -2.34 -9.76 -8.18
C SER A 504 -2.74 -9.92 -6.71
N MET A 505 -3.87 -10.57 -6.42
CA MET A 505 -4.27 -10.92 -5.04
C MET A 505 -3.31 -11.92 -4.40
N SER A 506 -2.94 -12.97 -5.13
CA SER A 506 -1.94 -13.94 -4.65
C SER A 506 -0.57 -13.30 -4.51
N LEU A 507 -0.15 -12.48 -5.49
CA LEU A 507 1.14 -11.78 -5.43
C LEU A 507 1.19 -10.82 -4.25
N TYR A 508 0.10 -10.12 -3.96
CA TYR A 508 0.00 -9.28 -2.77
C TYR A 508 0.02 -10.09 -1.47
N GLY A 509 -0.70 -11.22 -1.40
CA GLY A 509 -0.60 -12.13 -0.25
C GLY A 509 0.83 -12.64 -0.02
N MET A 510 1.54 -12.98 -1.11
CA MET A 510 2.95 -13.39 -1.07
C MET A 510 3.89 -12.25 -0.69
N SER A 511 3.66 -11.02 -1.17
CA SER A 511 4.48 -9.85 -0.81
C SER A 511 4.33 -9.52 0.68
N LEU A 512 3.12 -9.55 1.21
CA LEU A 512 2.88 -9.42 2.65
C LEU A 512 3.53 -10.57 3.43
N ALA A 513 3.39 -11.81 2.95
CA ALA A 513 4.01 -12.96 3.60
C ALA A 513 5.55 -12.86 3.63
N LEU A 514 6.16 -12.14 2.67
CA LEU A 514 7.58 -11.79 2.71
C LEU A 514 7.89 -10.67 3.70
N ALA A 515 7.11 -9.58 3.67
CA ALA A 515 7.29 -8.43 4.55
C ALA A 515 7.18 -8.77 6.04
N TYR A 516 6.34 -9.74 6.37
CA TYR A 516 6.12 -10.17 7.75
C TYR A 516 7.04 -11.30 8.21
N ALA A 517 8.12 -11.57 7.48
CA ALA A 517 9.06 -12.64 7.76
C ALA A 517 10.40 -12.13 8.27
N ASP A 518 10.84 -12.70 9.39
CA ASP A 518 12.21 -12.59 9.88
C ASP A 518 13.18 -13.43 9.00
N GLY A 519 13.28 -13.10 7.70
CA GLY A 519 14.39 -13.52 6.84
C GLY A 519 14.27 -14.83 6.05
N SER A 520 13.08 -15.39 5.81
CA SER A 520 12.95 -16.59 4.95
C SER A 520 12.71 -16.27 3.47
N SER A 521 13.67 -16.69 2.62
CA SER A 521 13.72 -16.44 1.17
C SER A 521 12.79 -17.34 0.34
N SER A 522 12.19 -18.37 0.93
CA SER A 522 11.47 -19.41 0.16
C SER A 522 10.20 -18.91 -0.53
N ILE A 523 9.54 -17.87 -0.01
CA ILE A 523 8.35 -17.28 -0.66
C ILE A 523 8.73 -16.39 -1.84
N ARG A 524 9.92 -15.80 -1.83
CA ARG A 524 10.44 -15.01 -2.96
C ARG A 524 10.85 -15.91 -4.12
N PHE A 525 11.34 -17.09 -3.78
CA PHE A 525 11.77 -18.10 -4.73
C PHE A 525 10.93 -19.37 -4.62
N PRO A 526 9.65 -19.39 -5.07
CA PRO A 526 8.91 -20.63 -5.24
C PRO A 526 9.60 -21.49 -6.31
N GLY A 527 10.52 -22.35 -5.86
CA GLY A 527 11.42 -23.11 -6.72
C GLY A 527 12.55 -22.24 -7.28
N THR A 528 12.65 -22.19 -8.61
CA THR A 528 13.67 -21.40 -9.33
C THR A 528 13.16 -20.05 -9.82
N HIS A 529 11.90 -19.72 -9.55
CA HIS A 529 11.26 -18.48 -10.00
C HIS A 529 11.53 -17.36 -9.01
N ASP A 530 12.20 -16.28 -9.43
CA ASP A 530 12.15 -15.02 -8.68
C ASP A 530 10.86 -14.32 -9.08
N TRP A 531 9.77 -14.64 -8.39
CA TRP A 531 8.45 -14.20 -8.80
C TRP A 531 8.34 -12.68 -8.89
N PHE A 532 9.04 -11.99 -7.99
CA PHE A 532 9.00 -10.53 -7.92
C PHE A 532 9.74 -9.92 -9.11
N ARG A 533 10.94 -10.43 -9.42
CA ARG A 533 11.66 -10.04 -10.64
C ARG A 533 10.83 -10.29 -11.89
N GLU A 534 10.27 -11.49 -12.03
CA GLU A 534 9.46 -11.86 -13.19
C GLU A 534 8.24 -10.95 -13.33
N PHE A 535 7.60 -10.57 -12.21
CA PHE A 535 6.50 -9.60 -12.16
C PHE A 535 6.91 -8.21 -12.62
N LEU A 536 8.05 -7.71 -12.14
CA LEU A 536 8.57 -6.42 -12.60
C LEU A 536 8.93 -6.44 -14.10
N VAL A 537 9.48 -7.55 -14.61
CA VAL A 537 9.78 -7.70 -16.04
C VAL A 537 8.50 -7.63 -16.87
N GLY A 538 7.48 -8.42 -16.51
CA GLY A 538 6.20 -8.43 -17.22
C GLY A 538 5.49 -7.07 -17.20
N LEU A 539 5.58 -6.36 -16.07
CA LEU A 539 5.04 -5.01 -15.88
C LEU A 539 5.78 -3.96 -16.73
N ALA A 540 7.10 -3.93 -16.69
CA ALA A 540 7.90 -3.02 -17.51
C ALA A 540 7.69 -3.28 -19.02
N LYS A 541 7.50 -4.55 -19.42
CA LYS A 541 7.07 -4.90 -20.78
C LYS A 541 5.68 -4.39 -21.15
N GLN A 542 4.78 -4.22 -20.19
CA GLN A 542 3.49 -3.60 -20.43
C GLN A 542 3.57 -2.08 -20.53
N GLN A 543 4.46 -1.43 -19.77
CA GLN A 543 4.75 0.00 -19.95
C GLN A 543 5.14 0.30 -21.40
N ALA A 544 5.79 -0.65 -22.10
CA ALA A 544 5.44 -1.09 -23.46
C ALA A 544 4.56 -0.17 -24.30
N GLY A 545 3.26 -0.38 -24.08
CA GLY A 545 2.17 -0.01 -24.97
C GLY A 545 1.98 1.49 -25.09
N THR A 546 1.62 1.94 -26.29
CA THR A 546 1.32 3.34 -26.60
C THR A 546 -0.08 3.79 -26.12
N ALA A 547 -0.81 2.93 -25.40
CA ALA A 547 -2.16 3.24 -24.94
C ALA A 547 -2.12 4.21 -23.75
N ILE A 548 -3.12 5.09 -23.70
CA ILE A 548 -3.38 6.12 -22.68
C ILE A 548 -3.60 5.53 -21.27
N ASP A 549 -3.63 4.20 -21.16
CA ASP A 549 -3.71 3.42 -19.93
C ASP A 549 -2.31 2.81 -19.64
N PRO A 550 -1.55 3.33 -18.65
CA PRO A 550 -0.18 2.87 -18.37
C PRO A 550 -0.11 1.40 -17.94
N LEU A 551 -1.24 0.74 -17.65
CA LEU A 551 -1.33 -0.70 -17.41
C LEU A 551 -2.12 -1.46 -18.47
N GLY A 552 -2.73 -0.79 -19.45
CA GLY A 552 -3.19 -1.32 -20.74
C GLY A 552 -4.12 -2.54 -20.78
N TYR A 553 -4.52 -3.11 -19.63
CA TYR A 553 -5.05 -4.48 -19.59
C TYR A 553 -6.41 -4.64 -18.95
N TYR A 554 -6.83 -3.71 -18.11
CA TYR A 554 -8.07 -3.91 -17.40
C TYR A 554 -9.19 -3.51 -18.35
N ASP A 555 -10.07 -4.42 -18.76
CA ASP A 555 -11.15 -4.14 -19.72
C ASP A 555 -12.32 -3.34 -19.06
N GLU A 556 -13.16 -2.64 -19.84
CA GLU A 556 -14.21 -1.71 -19.33
C GLU A 556 -15.43 -2.45 -18.73
N ALA A 557 -15.50 -3.77 -18.88
CA ALA A 557 -16.70 -4.55 -18.62
C ALA A 557 -16.58 -5.42 -17.36
N GLY A 558 -16.80 -4.85 -16.17
CA GLY A 558 -16.84 -5.62 -14.93
C GLY A 558 -17.81 -5.04 -13.89
N THR A 559 -19.05 -5.51 -13.88
CA THR A 559 -20.13 -4.99 -13.01
C THR A 559 -20.32 -5.75 -11.69
N SER A 560 -19.47 -6.73 -11.34
CA SER A 560 -19.55 -7.42 -10.04
C SER A 560 -18.27 -8.15 -9.60
N PHE A 561 -17.92 -7.99 -8.33
CA PHE A 561 -16.70 -8.49 -7.67
C PHE A 561 -16.54 -10.02 -7.69
N ILE A 562 -17.65 -10.77 -7.72
CA ILE A 562 -17.67 -12.25 -7.65
C ILE A 562 -17.50 -12.90 -9.01
N SER A 563 -17.82 -12.19 -10.09
CA SER A 563 -17.79 -12.73 -11.44
C SER A 563 -16.76 -12.08 -12.35
N ASN A 564 -16.21 -10.90 -12.04
CA ASN A 564 -15.26 -10.21 -12.94
C ASN A 564 -14.17 -9.38 -12.24
N GLY A 565 -13.77 -9.73 -11.00
CA GLY A 565 -12.64 -9.10 -10.31
C GLY A 565 -12.88 -7.63 -9.87
N PRO A 566 -11.84 -6.95 -9.36
CA PRO A 566 -11.94 -5.63 -8.73
C PRO A 566 -12.14 -4.45 -9.73
N GLY A 567 -12.58 -4.75 -10.96
CA GLY A 567 -12.61 -3.78 -12.07
C GLY A 567 -11.21 -3.23 -12.39
N ARG A 568 -11.15 -2.21 -13.25
CA ARG A 568 -9.87 -1.59 -13.65
C ARG A 568 -9.13 -0.97 -12.46
N PHE A 569 -9.81 -0.15 -11.68
CA PHE A 569 -9.19 0.60 -10.59
C PHE A 569 -8.64 -0.28 -9.47
N GLY A 570 -9.41 -1.28 -9.01
CA GLY A 570 -8.93 -2.14 -7.94
C GLY A 570 -7.84 -3.11 -8.41
N ALA A 571 -7.83 -3.48 -9.70
CA ALA A 571 -6.72 -4.27 -10.25
C ALA A 571 -5.43 -3.44 -10.36
N THR A 572 -5.52 -2.17 -10.80
CA THR A 572 -4.40 -1.22 -10.73
C THR A 572 -3.87 -1.10 -9.31
N ALA A 573 -4.75 -0.89 -8.32
CA ALA A 573 -4.36 -0.76 -6.93
C ALA A 573 -3.71 -2.04 -6.36
N LEU A 574 -4.24 -3.23 -6.67
CA LEU A 574 -3.63 -4.50 -6.27
C LEU A 574 -2.28 -4.73 -6.94
N ALA A 575 -2.09 -4.31 -8.20
CA ALA A 575 -0.79 -4.38 -8.85
C ALA A 575 0.23 -3.48 -8.13
N VAL A 576 -0.17 -2.27 -7.72
CA VAL A 576 0.64 -1.38 -6.89
C VAL A 576 1.01 -2.04 -5.56
N LEU A 577 0.03 -2.62 -4.86
CA LEU A 577 0.25 -3.33 -3.61
C LEU A 577 1.14 -4.58 -3.75
N ALA A 578 1.06 -5.30 -4.88
CA ALA A 578 1.97 -6.41 -5.15
C ALA A 578 3.41 -5.94 -5.40
N MET A 579 3.60 -4.70 -5.83
CA MET A 579 4.92 -4.12 -6.07
C MET A 579 5.64 -3.69 -4.77
N THR A 580 4.96 -3.56 -3.62
CA THR A 580 5.55 -3.04 -2.36
C THR A 580 6.37 -4.11 -1.60
N CYS A 581 7.25 -4.83 -2.29
CA CYS A 581 8.11 -5.84 -1.67
C CYS A 581 9.31 -5.20 -0.96
N PRO A 582 9.53 -5.46 0.35
CA PRO A 582 10.55 -4.79 1.17
C PRO A 582 11.98 -4.90 0.63
N ASP A 583 12.35 -6.05 0.06
CA ASP A 583 13.71 -6.30 -0.48
C ASP A 583 14.14 -5.31 -1.58
N TYR A 584 13.21 -4.61 -2.23
CA TYR A 584 13.50 -3.67 -3.30
C TYR A 584 13.51 -2.21 -2.85
N GLU A 585 12.92 -1.88 -1.71
CA GLU A 585 12.93 -0.52 -1.16
C GLU A 585 14.34 -0.12 -0.73
N ALA A 586 15.11 -1.04 -0.14
CA ALA A 586 16.53 -0.84 0.17
C ALA A 586 17.41 -0.52 -1.07
N HIS A 587 17.01 -0.98 -2.27
CA HIS A 587 17.71 -0.65 -3.51
C HIS A 587 17.25 0.68 -4.12
N LEU A 588 16.00 1.09 -3.89
CA LEU A 588 15.52 2.41 -4.28
C LEU A 588 16.11 3.51 -3.40
N GLU A 589 16.32 3.25 -2.11
CA GLU A 589 17.03 4.18 -1.21
C GLU A 589 18.47 4.40 -1.68
N SER A 590 19.12 3.38 -2.26
CA SER A 590 20.45 3.54 -2.87
C SER A 590 20.48 4.40 -4.15
N LEU A 591 19.32 4.71 -4.76
CA LEU A 591 19.20 5.68 -5.86
C LEU A 591 19.20 7.12 -5.37
N ILE A 592 18.83 7.37 -4.11
CA ILE A 592 18.96 8.68 -3.49
C ILE A 592 20.47 8.88 -3.38
N PRO A 593 21.07 9.86 -4.08
CA PRO A 593 22.48 10.14 -3.92
C PRO A 593 22.64 10.73 -2.53
N THR A 594 22.80 9.89 -1.53
CA THR A 594 23.35 10.32 -0.27
C THR A 594 24.72 10.88 -0.64
N ASN A 595 25.02 12.12 -0.27
CA ASN A 595 26.36 12.71 -0.40
C ASN A 595 27.40 11.99 0.51
N LEU A 596 27.15 10.73 0.84
CA LEU A 596 27.92 9.86 1.69
C LEU A 596 28.80 8.97 0.82
N ASN A 597 29.96 9.48 0.43
CA ASN A 597 31.03 8.65 -0.13
C ASN A 597 31.70 7.86 0.99
N ILE A 598 31.20 6.66 1.29
CA ILE A 598 31.95 5.70 2.13
C ILE A 598 33.00 5.03 1.24
N VAL A 599 34.22 5.56 1.23
CA VAL A 599 35.36 4.93 0.57
C VAL A 599 35.89 3.81 1.47
N ALA A 600 35.30 2.61 1.34
CA ALA A 600 35.83 1.41 1.96
C ALA A 600 36.49 0.51 0.89
N SER A 601 37.82 0.41 0.90
CA SER A 601 38.52 -0.60 0.11
C SER A 601 38.32 -1.98 0.75
N ASN A 602 37.67 -2.92 0.04
CA ASN A 602 37.52 -4.35 0.37
C ASN A 602 36.65 -4.76 1.57
N HIS A 603 35.41 -4.26 1.72
CA HIS A 603 34.51 -4.69 2.81
C HIS A 603 33.04 -4.82 2.37
N SER A 604 32.23 -5.59 3.13
CA SER A 604 30.77 -5.70 2.97
C SER A 604 30.06 -4.73 3.92
N ILE A 605 29.13 -3.94 3.39
CA ILE A 605 28.25 -3.05 4.15
C ILE A 605 26.84 -3.66 4.14
N GLN A 606 26.20 -3.74 5.30
CA GLN A 606 24.77 -4.05 5.41
C GLN A 606 24.04 -2.83 5.98
N VAL A 607 22.98 -2.43 5.29
CA VAL A 607 22.13 -1.30 5.68
C VAL A 607 20.86 -1.88 6.29
N PHE A 608 20.48 -1.38 7.46
CA PHE A 608 19.22 -1.74 8.11
C PHE A 608 18.40 -0.47 8.32
N TRP A 609 17.14 -0.52 7.90
CA TRP A 609 16.15 0.51 8.16
C TRP A 609 15.19 0.00 9.22
N ASP A 610 15.04 0.74 10.32
CA ASP A 610 14.04 0.43 11.34
C ASP A 610 12.77 1.23 11.01
N MET A 611 11.70 0.52 10.63
CA MET A 611 10.43 1.12 10.20
C MET A 611 9.69 1.88 11.31
N LEU A 612 10.17 1.86 12.56
CA LEU A 612 9.46 2.45 13.70
C LEU A 612 9.96 3.83 14.13
N ASP A 613 11.20 4.21 13.81
CA ASP A 613 11.81 5.44 14.35
C ASP A 613 12.49 6.35 13.29
N GLY A 614 12.57 5.92 12.03
CA GLY A 614 13.14 6.73 10.95
C GLY A 614 14.65 6.93 11.09
N VAL A 615 15.35 6.06 11.84
CA VAL A 615 16.80 6.13 12.03
C VAL A 615 17.50 5.15 11.10
N GLU A 616 18.33 5.66 10.19
CA GLU A 616 19.24 4.82 9.40
C GLU A 616 20.36 4.27 10.28
N THR A 617 20.51 2.94 10.28
CA THR A 617 21.60 2.27 10.97
C THR A 617 22.54 1.58 9.97
N TYR A 618 23.80 2.00 9.99
CA TYR A 618 24.86 1.41 9.15
C TYR A 618 25.65 0.38 9.94
N GLN A 619 25.68 -0.86 9.46
CA GLN A 619 26.53 -1.91 10.03
C GLN A 619 27.74 -2.17 9.12
N VAL A 620 28.94 -1.89 9.63
CA VAL A 620 30.20 -2.06 8.89
C VAL A 620 31.06 -3.13 9.58
N GLU A 621 31.35 -4.23 8.88
CA GLU A 621 32.36 -5.19 9.34
C GLU A 621 33.75 -4.74 8.90
N SER A 622 34.62 -4.42 9.86
CA SER A 622 36.02 -4.07 9.57
C SER A 622 37.02 -4.72 10.53
N THR A 623 38.18 -5.09 10.00
CA THR A 623 39.35 -5.57 10.77
C THR A 623 40.44 -4.50 10.94
N THR A 624 40.29 -3.31 10.35
CA THR A 624 41.24 -2.17 10.47
C THR A 624 40.52 -0.80 10.44
N ASN A 625 41.26 0.31 10.59
CA ASN A 625 40.72 1.67 10.77
C ASN A 625 39.60 2.03 9.76
N LEU A 626 38.48 2.56 10.28
CA LEU A 626 37.38 3.12 9.49
C LEU A 626 37.59 4.63 9.33
N LEU A 627 37.63 5.13 8.10
CA LEU A 627 37.56 6.57 7.82
C LEU A 627 36.14 6.89 7.31
N VAL A 628 35.37 7.66 8.06
CA VAL A 628 34.08 8.19 7.62
C VAL A 628 34.28 9.68 7.35
N ALA A 629 34.22 10.08 6.08
CA ALA A 629 34.30 11.48 5.68
C ALA A 629 32.91 11.95 5.24
N PHE A 630 32.48 13.10 5.77
CA PHE A 630 31.26 13.76 5.33
C PHE A 630 31.66 14.90 4.38
N GLN A 631 31.01 14.99 3.22
CA GLN A 631 31.18 16.14 2.32
C GLN A 631 29.82 16.82 2.15
N SER A 632 29.69 18.03 2.69
CA SER A 632 28.59 18.93 2.36
C SER A 632 29.13 20.08 1.53
N GLU A 633 28.53 20.36 0.37
CA GLU A 633 28.71 21.67 -0.28
C GLU A 633 27.37 22.24 -0.74
N PRO A 634 27.18 23.55 -0.52
CA PRO A 634 27.49 24.50 -1.61
C PRO A 634 28.66 25.47 -1.38
N SER A 635 29.55 25.29 -0.39
CA SER A 635 30.52 26.33 0.00
C SER A 635 32.00 25.93 0.12
N GLY A 636 32.47 24.83 -0.48
CA GLY A 636 33.92 24.58 -0.61
C GLY A 636 34.71 24.31 0.68
N GLN A 637 34.07 24.10 1.83
CA GLN A 637 34.77 23.80 3.10
C GLN A 637 34.49 22.37 3.56
N SER A 638 35.53 21.54 3.62
CA SER A 638 35.48 20.23 4.27
C SER A 638 35.50 20.38 5.78
N ILE A 639 34.47 19.88 6.47
CA ILE A 639 34.48 19.73 7.93
C ILE A 639 34.85 18.27 8.23
N GLU A 640 36.03 18.06 8.79
CA GLU A 640 36.48 16.74 9.25
C GLU A 640 35.88 16.47 10.64
N THR A 641 34.72 15.81 10.71
CA THR A 641 34.12 15.40 12.01
C THR A 641 34.57 13.99 12.39
N GLY A 642 35.83 13.87 12.79
CA GLY A 642 36.33 12.73 13.55
C GLY A 642 37.28 11.79 12.80
N ARG A 643 38.47 11.61 13.36
CA ARG A 643 39.46 10.59 12.97
C ARG A 643 39.59 9.61 14.12
N TRP A 644 39.31 8.32 13.90
CA TRP A 644 39.56 7.29 14.89
C TRP A 644 40.73 6.40 14.45
N GLU A 645 41.82 6.43 15.21
CA GLU A 645 42.96 5.54 15.04
C GLU A 645 42.96 4.53 16.19
N GLY A 646 42.65 3.26 15.91
CA GLY A 646 42.65 2.21 16.91
C GLY A 646 43.12 0.89 16.32
N THR A 647 44.24 0.36 16.83
CA THR A 647 44.70 -0.99 16.53
C THR A 647 44.05 -1.98 17.50
N SER A 648 43.24 -2.89 16.98
CA SER A 648 42.73 -4.02 17.76
C SER A 648 42.99 -5.32 17.01
N THR A 649 43.73 -6.22 17.65
CA THR A 649 43.96 -7.59 17.20
C THR A 649 42.82 -8.49 17.73
N ASN A 650 42.10 -9.12 16.79
CA ASN A 650 41.32 -10.36 16.96
C ASN A 650 39.94 -10.35 17.65
N LYS A 651 39.05 -9.38 17.37
CA LYS A 651 37.59 -9.60 17.51
C LYS A 651 36.80 -8.88 16.41
N GLN A 652 35.81 -9.57 15.82
CA GLN A 652 34.73 -8.90 15.08
C GLN A 652 34.07 -7.89 16.03
N GLN A 653 34.00 -6.63 15.61
CA GLN A 653 33.25 -5.60 16.32
C GLN A 653 32.13 -5.13 15.39
N PHE A 654 30.92 -5.09 15.93
CA PHE A 654 29.77 -4.48 15.28
C PHE A 654 29.74 -3.01 15.70
N TYR A 655 29.66 -2.10 14.72
CA TYR A 655 29.54 -0.67 14.99
C TYR A 655 28.13 -0.22 14.64
N GLN A 656 27.50 0.52 15.55
CA GLN A 656 26.24 1.21 15.33
C GLN A 656 26.55 2.70 15.16
N ILE A 657 26.33 3.22 13.96
CA ILE A 657 26.44 4.67 13.70
C ILE A 657 25.02 5.22 13.74
N ASN A 658 24.69 5.94 14.81
CA ASN A 658 23.42 6.66 14.92
C ASN A 658 23.58 8.03 14.25
N VAL A 659 23.01 8.19 13.07
CA VAL A 659 22.88 9.51 12.45
C VAL A 659 21.64 10.15 13.05
N GLN A 660 21.82 11.09 13.97
CA GLN A 660 20.70 11.87 14.50
C GLN A 660 20.23 12.86 13.41
N PRO A 661 18.91 13.01 13.20
CA PRO A 661 18.39 14.11 12.39
C PRO A 661 18.90 15.44 12.94
N PHE A 662 19.41 16.29 12.06
CA PHE A 662 19.85 17.63 12.43
C PHE A 662 18.67 18.39 13.06
N PRO A 663 18.77 18.93 14.29
CA PRO A 663 17.73 19.78 14.83
C PRO A 663 17.74 21.10 14.05
N TRP A 664 16.77 21.28 13.15
CA TRP A 664 16.49 22.58 12.56
C TRP A 664 15.82 23.45 13.62
N GLY A 665 16.59 24.32 14.26
CA GLY A 665 16.03 25.34 15.17
C GLY A 665 17.02 26.01 16.12
N SER A 666 17.80 26.97 15.62
CA SER A 666 17.95 28.31 16.24
C SER A 666 18.83 29.19 15.35
N GLU A 667 18.23 30.29 14.84
CA GLU A 667 18.78 31.48 14.15
C GLU A 667 19.98 31.33 13.20
#